data_AF-A0A8J5JU91-F1
#
_entry.id   AF-A0A8J5JU91-F1
#
_cell.length_a   1.000
_cell.length_b   1.000
_cell.length_c   1.000
_cell.angle_alpha   90.00
_cell.angle_beta   90.00
_cell.angle_gamma   90.00
#
_symmetry.space_group_name_H-M   'P 1'
#
loop_
_entity.id
_entity.type
_entity.pdbx_description
1 polymer ?
#
loop_
_entity_poly.entity_id
_entity_poly.type
_entity_poly.pdbx_seq_one_letter_code
_entity_poly.pdbx_strand_id
1 'polypeptide(L)'
;MKDNNDPGSSCSSTKGSKKHRRAVVGEAERWGLLLAKTTRRVRGMAGVVTSLKINTKIEHRYAITQVTSAMRNPLPQEVSGANYTGIIREKSVSRRIYEMAKKVGKTTGLLEHKDDAIQKFEASINMVSHGTVTFHITYEELVHRVDGSYLYSVHIHPGHRIPSAEIDVHIMEREAIIDYKFLELPGQEMFSHNPGTSVQGGPMSLGELHLWYRHEDPHDNSGRGIDGVFTLSYTTTNHTDGGEVQRVGNYFAHYFSPEGLLKMPTHTVFLIDVSYSMNDGKLDSLKSALIPILRGMNSEDTFELLAFSSDVVNVGSFNGRHKQIKNAIRKVRRLVSMGYSNLNAAILQAIRTTNNFNAHQAVKQIVIFTDGQSNNGVVNPEIIRKNVREANTYRCPIFSFVFGSADLKLLTHISEDNVGIAYYLNYNSDQAAQIKDFYKQISKPLISGVDINYPETNVDPTTIVKPGLSNYYSGGELVFAGLLRPGATGVNPIVSGVGRDGPYQFPVTRLDSRQPFHTSLRENFTARLWAYLIVQDLLARADLSENVTETQQFHAQALQIALRFGFVTRLTSLVVVYPDDEYVIVSSQDELHHERNWHHPNNYESSFSSFRRLGRSNIRGNKTIIADLDPHFIVYAQGFNLPLCFNFHGHNGAYMNLIRDPQSVNGQVTSRISHPKMTYFTTLFLRLNQVNITITPDRLEVDCLGDDGTPQRTNNQNSNFQDDDINSRIRRFNDEASKYCSLNSTWKEGVGRIYGNVLIVLDKKKNLHVTIGDGLAHFAVVRSRNKLGQRFLGFYIKDQQILSPLTHGIIGQFTTKTVKLISPTRIAASRNNSTESTVKVAVNRRNRRNKYRPSEVSGILSKRHSLLDQTNVDCIHIRGNGKGLLDGQPRDYLLNCLHC
;
A
#
# COMPACT_ATOMS: atom_id res chain seq x y z
N MET A 1 9.11 12.86 66.96
CA MET A 1 9.81 11.66 67.48
C MET A 1 8.88 10.48 67.25
N LYS A 2 9.10 9.48 66.41
CA LYS A 2 10.19 8.99 65.54
C LYS A 2 9.46 8.27 64.38
N ASP A 3 9.75 8.58 63.11
CA ASP A 3 10.68 7.85 62.20
C ASP A 3 10.24 6.38 61.95
N ASN A 4 9.70 6.05 60.78
CA ASN A 4 10.35 5.72 59.49
C ASN A 4 10.48 4.21 59.28
N ASN A 5 9.85 3.69 58.23
CA ASN A 5 10.51 2.95 57.13
C ASN A 5 9.46 2.33 56.20
N ASP A 6 9.30 2.96 55.04
CA ASP A 6 8.62 2.39 53.88
C ASP A 6 9.55 2.58 52.67
N PRO A 7 10.27 1.55 52.19
CA PRO A 7 10.98 1.61 50.93
C PRO A 7 10.17 0.84 49.87
N GLY A 8 9.56 1.61 48.97
CA GLY A 8 8.76 1.09 47.87
C GLY A 8 9.58 0.43 46.77
N SER A 9 9.08 -0.71 46.30
CA SER A 9 9.38 -1.25 44.99
C SER A 9 8.06 -1.68 44.34
N SER A 10 7.58 -0.80 43.48
CA SER A 10 6.31 -0.87 42.76
C SER A 10 6.57 -0.90 41.26
N CYS A 11 5.74 -1.61 40.49
CA CYS A 11 5.43 -1.18 39.12
C CYS A 11 5.02 0.31 39.20
N SER A 12 5.82 1.20 38.64
CA SER A 12 5.74 2.64 38.86
C SER A 12 4.35 3.21 38.57
N SER A 13 3.71 3.78 39.59
CA SER A 13 2.51 4.61 39.42
C SER A 13 2.92 6.08 39.29
N THR A 14 2.97 6.61 38.07
CA THR A 14 2.97 8.06 37.85
C THR A 14 1.54 8.55 37.89
N LYS A 15 1.12 9.14 39.02
CA LYS A 15 -0.10 9.96 39.09
C LYS A 15 0.15 11.26 38.31
N GLY A 16 -0.68 11.50 37.29
CA GLY A 16 -0.87 12.83 36.70
C GLY A 16 -0.12 13.09 35.39
N SER A 17 -0.60 12.51 34.28
CA SER A 17 -0.52 13.14 32.95
C SER A 17 -1.49 12.42 32.01
N LYS A 18 -2.47 13.15 31.46
CA LYS A 18 -3.20 12.68 30.29
C LYS A 18 -2.17 12.56 29.16
N LYS A 19 -1.86 11.34 28.66
CA LYS A 19 -1.55 11.04 27.24
C LYS A 19 -0.80 9.70 26.99
N HIS A 20 -1.13 9.17 25.80
CA HIS A 20 -0.38 8.25 24.92
C HIS A 20 -0.24 6.77 25.35
N ARG A 21 -1.19 5.98 24.84
CA ARG A 21 -1.06 4.53 24.60
C ARG A 21 0.04 4.34 23.53
N ARG A 22 1.01 3.45 23.75
CA ARG A 22 2.12 3.14 22.81
C ARG A 22 2.18 1.64 22.61
N ALA A 23 2.36 1.20 21.38
CA ALA A 23 2.40 -0.21 21.01
C ALA A 23 3.84 -0.70 20.86
N VAL A 24 4.03 -2.01 21.07
CA VAL A 24 5.28 -2.72 20.80
C VAL A 24 5.30 -3.17 19.34
N VAL A 25 6.46 -3.07 18.69
CA VAL A 25 6.81 -3.86 17.51
C VAL A 25 7.41 -5.17 18.03
N GLY A 26 6.65 -6.26 17.95
CA GLY A 26 7.03 -7.58 18.44
C GLY A 26 7.62 -8.46 17.35
N GLU A 27 8.55 -9.32 17.74
CA GLU A 27 9.38 -10.27 16.98
C GLU A 27 8.62 -11.42 16.25
N ALA A 28 7.40 -11.19 15.77
CA ALA A 28 6.67 -12.12 14.91
C ALA A 28 6.91 -11.85 13.41
N GLU A 29 7.64 -10.80 13.06
CA GLU A 29 7.84 -10.36 11.68
C GLU A 29 8.96 -11.16 11.01
N ARG A 30 8.67 -12.42 10.65
CA ARG A 30 9.47 -13.11 9.63
C ARG A 30 9.01 -12.63 8.25
N TRP A 31 9.82 -11.76 7.66
CA TRP A 31 9.61 -11.21 6.32
C TRP A 31 9.65 -12.31 5.27
N GLY A 32 8.47 -12.68 4.79
CA GLY A 32 8.32 -13.56 3.64
C GLY A 32 8.06 -12.72 2.40
N LEU A 33 9.06 -12.58 1.53
CA LEU A 33 8.81 -12.09 0.18
C LEU A 33 8.08 -13.20 -0.60
N LEU A 34 6.76 -13.09 -0.75
CA LEU A 34 6.03 -13.97 -1.65
C LEU A 34 6.36 -13.56 -3.08
N LEU A 35 7.23 -14.32 -3.74
CA LEU A 35 7.48 -14.18 -5.18
C LEU A 35 6.15 -14.25 -5.94
N ALA A 36 6.00 -13.34 -6.90
CA ALA A 36 4.75 -12.94 -7.55
C ALA A 36 3.81 -14.11 -7.90
N LYS A 37 2.52 -13.96 -7.55
CA LYS A 37 1.47 -14.88 -7.98
C LYS A 37 0.77 -14.31 -9.22
N THR A 38 0.99 -14.92 -10.38
CA THR A 38 0.32 -14.50 -11.61
C THR A 38 -1.17 -14.87 -11.57
N THR A 39 -2.06 -13.89 -11.54
CA THR A 39 -3.51 -14.12 -11.66
C THR A 39 -3.96 -13.99 -13.12
N ARG A 40 -3.69 -15.01 -13.93
CA ARG A 40 -4.56 -15.31 -15.08
C ARG A 40 -4.60 -16.81 -15.38
N ARG A 41 -5.73 -17.43 -15.04
CA ARG A 41 -6.20 -18.67 -15.69
C ARG A 41 -6.62 -18.32 -17.12
N VAL A 42 -5.68 -18.31 -18.03
CA VAL A 42 -5.93 -18.65 -19.44
C VAL A 42 -5.12 -19.90 -19.69
N ARG A 43 -5.73 -20.90 -20.35
CA ARG A 43 -5.16 -22.23 -20.61
C ARG A 43 -3.65 -22.17 -20.95
N GLY A 44 -2.82 -22.74 -20.07
CA GLY A 44 -1.42 -23.09 -20.34
C GLY A 44 -0.37 -22.05 -19.95
N MET A 45 0.35 -22.33 -18.85
CA MET A 45 1.65 -21.79 -18.40
C MET A 45 1.68 -20.40 -17.71
N ALA A 46 1.92 -20.43 -16.39
CA ALA A 46 2.42 -19.29 -15.61
C ALA A 46 3.93 -19.11 -15.88
N GLY A 47 4.44 -17.87 -15.81
CA GLY A 47 5.88 -17.61 -15.91
C GLY A 47 6.64 -18.31 -14.78
N VAL A 48 7.82 -18.86 -15.08
CA VAL A 48 8.67 -19.58 -14.11
C VAL A 48 9.87 -18.70 -13.75
N VAL A 49 10.15 -18.55 -12.46
CA VAL A 49 11.38 -17.87 -12.00
C VAL A 49 12.58 -18.74 -12.37
N THR A 50 13.51 -18.20 -13.14
CA THR A 50 14.71 -18.91 -13.60
C THR A 50 15.97 -18.52 -12.84
N SER A 51 16.00 -17.32 -12.25
CA SER A 51 17.09 -16.91 -11.37
C SER A 51 16.61 -15.95 -10.28
N LEU A 52 17.26 -16.02 -9.13
CA LEU A 52 16.98 -15.20 -7.95
C LEU A 52 18.29 -14.63 -7.39
N LYS A 53 18.40 -13.30 -7.35
CA LYS A 53 19.53 -12.60 -6.72
C LYS A 53 19.01 -11.75 -5.57
N ILE A 54 19.60 -11.92 -4.39
CA ILE A 54 19.26 -11.18 -3.18
C ILE A 54 20.53 -10.46 -2.73
N ASN A 55 20.49 -9.14 -2.66
CA ASN A 55 21.59 -8.33 -2.15
C ASN A 55 21.11 -7.58 -0.92
N THR A 56 21.80 -7.76 0.19
CA THR A 56 21.45 -7.22 1.49
C THR A 56 22.59 -6.40 2.03
N LYS A 57 22.29 -5.15 2.37
CA LYS A 57 23.19 -4.27 3.12
C LYS A 57 22.63 -4.06 4.52
N ILE A 58 23.37 -4.48 5.54
CA ILE A 58 23.01 -4.26 6.95
C ILE A 58 23.92 -3.16 7.49
N GLU A 59 23.36 -1.98 7.74
CA GLU A 59 24.06 -0.88 8.40
C GLU A 59 23.53 -0.75 9.82
N HIS A 60 24.35 -1.11 10.82
CA HIS A 60 24.01 -0.94 12.23
C HIS A 60 22.65 -1.56 12.59
N ARG A 61 22.51 -2.86 12.34
CA ARG A 61 21.27 -3.66 12.42
C ARG A 61 20.14 -3.27 11.47
N TYR A 62 20.24 -2.20 10.69
CA TYR A 62 19.19 -1.84 9.73
C TYR A 62 19.49 -2.46 8.36
N ALA A 63 18.70 -3.45 7.97
CA ALA A 63 18.88 -4.19 6.72
C ALA A 63 18.06 -3.57 5.59
N ILE A 64 18.71 -3.34 4.45
CA ILE A 64 18.08 -2.99 3.18
C ILE A 64 18.35 -4.14 2.23
N THR A 65 17.29 -4.87 1.88
CA THR A 65 17.37 -6.06 1.03
C THR A 65 16.75 -5.78 -0.34
N GLN A 66 17.54 -5.98 -1.39
CA GLN A 66 17.11 -5.92 -2.79
C GLN A 66 16.97 -7.34 -3.34
N VAL A 67 15.75 -7.69 -3.76
CA VAL A 67 15.46 -8.96 -4.43
C VAL A 67 15.27 -8.70 -5.90
N THR A 68 16.10 -9.36 -6.71
CA THR A 68 16.01 -9.41 -8.15
C THR A 68 15.57 -10.80 -8.59
N SER A 69 14.47 -10.90 -9.33
CA SER A 69 13.96 -12.19 -9.83
C SER A 69 13.72 -12.11 -11.33
N ALA A 70 14.34 -13.01 -12.10
CA ALA A 70 14.08 -13.14 -13.53
C ALA A 70 13.01 -14.21 -13.77
N MET A 71 11.94 -13.83 -14.47
CA MET A 71 10.86 -14.73 -14.85
C MET A 71 10.83 -14.92 -16.36
N ARG A 72 10.81 -16.18 -16.80
CA ARG A 72 10.73 -16.54 -18.22
C ARG A 72 9.35 -17.09 -18.57
N ASN A 73 8.77 -16.59 -19.66
CA ASN A 73 7.61 -17.20 -20.30
C ASN A 73 8.09 -18.18 -21.40
N PRO A 74 7.65 -19.45 -21.46
CA PRO A 74 8.23 -20.49 -22.33
C PRO A 74 8.06 -20.37 -23.86
N LEU A 75 7.91 -19.17 -24.44
CA LEU A 75 7.84 -18.97 -25.91
C LEU A 75 8.97 -18.05 -26.41
N PRO A 76 9.54 -18.30 -27.61
CA PRO A 76 10.75 -17.60 -28.07
C PRO A 76 10.44 -16.25 -28.72
N GLN A 77 10.90 -15.15 -28.12
CA GLN A 77 11.48 -13.98 -28.81
C GLN A 77 12.17 -13.04 -27.80
N GLU A 78 13.30 -12.45 -28.18
CA GLU A 78 13.97 -11.39 -27.42
C GLU A 78 13.30 -10.03 -27.71
N VAL A 79 12.97 -9.29 -26.64
CA VAL A 79 12.48 -7.90 -26.71
C VAL A 79 13.41 -7.03 -25.87
N SER A 80 13.78 -5.86 -26.41
CA SER A 80 14.61 -4.84 -25.75
C SER A 80 14.02 -4.40 -24.40
N GLY A 81 14.83 -4.42 -23.34
CA GLY A 81 14.41 -4.12 -21.97
C GLY A 81 14.17 -2.64 -21.72
N ALA A 82 12.98 -2.28 -21.21
CA ALA A 82 12.68 -0.98 -20.64
C ALA A 82 12.53 -1.10 -19.12
N ASN A 83 13.24 -0.24 -18.37
CA ASN A 83 13.16 -0.19 -16.91
C ASN A 83 11.99 0.69 -16.46
N TYR A 84 11.10 0.14 -15.63
CA TYR A 84 9.94 0.84 -15.09
C TYR A 84 9.98 0.90 -13.58
N THR A 85 9.87 2.11 -13.02
CA THR A 85 9.87 2.33 -11.57
C THR A 85 8.44 2.47 -11.07
N GLY A 86 8.08 1.69 -10.06
CA GLY A 86 6.79 1.82 -9.39
C GLY A 86 6.70 3.10 -8.57
N ILE A 87 5.49 3.66 -8.47
CA ILE A 87 5.22 4.86 -7.69
C ILE A 87 4.40 4.46 -6.48
N ILE A 88 4.83 4.90 -5.30
CA ILE A 88 4.11 4.72 -4.05
C ILE A 88 3.11 5.86 -3.88
N ARG A 89 1.84 5.51 -3.72
CA ARG A 89 0.75 6.44 -3.41
C ARG A 89 -0.09 5.87 -2.28
N GLU A 90 -1.09 6.62 -1.84
CA GLU A 90 -2.11 6.09 -0.93
C GLU A 90 -2.73 4.81 -1.53
N LYS A 91 -3.03 3.83 -0.66
CA LYS A 91 -3.50 2.49 -1.05
C LYS A 91 -4.72 2.53 -1.97
N SER A 92 -5.67 3.42 -1.69
CA SER A 92 -6.88 3.61 -2.48
C SER A 92 -6.57 4.08 -3.91
N VAL A 93 -5.65 5.03 -4.06
CA VAL A 93 -5.22 5.65 -5.31
C VAL A 93 -4.50 4.65 -6.21
N SER A 94 -3.48 3.97 -5.69
CA SER A 94 -2.71 2.96 -6.43
C SER A 94 -3.60 1.84 -6.97
N ARG A 95 -4.58 1.38 -6.18
CA ARG A 95 -5.54 0.35 -6.61
C ARG A 95 -6.43 0.84 -7.75
N ARG A 96 -6.90 2.08 -7.72
CA ARG A 96 -7.70 2.65 -8.82
C ARG A 96 -6.86 2.77 -10.10
N ILE A 97 -5.61 3.23 -10.00
CA ILE A 97 -4.67 3.30 -11.14
C ILE A 97 -4.49 1.90 -11.75
N TYR A 98 -4.22 0.89 -10.92
CA TYR A 98 -4.07 -0.50 -11.35
C TYR A 98 -5.33 -1.03 -12.05
N GLU A 99 -6.52 -0.87 -11.46
CA GLU A 99 -7.78 -1.35 -12.05
C GLU A 99 -8.11 -0.64 -13.37
N MET A 100 -7.82 0.65 -13.49
CA MET A 100 -8.00 1.38 -14.74
C MET A 100 -7.03 0.91 -15.83
N ALA A 101 -5.74 0.80 -15.50
CA ALA A 101 -4.70 0.31 -16.41
C ALA A 101 -5.02 -1.11 -16.90
N LYS A 102 -5.45 -1.98 -15.99
CA LYS A 102 -5.92 -3.34 -16.30
C LYS A 102 -7.12 -3.33 -17.25
N LYS A 103 -8.12 -2.48 -17.03
CA LYS A 103 -9.31 -2.35 -17.90
C LYS A 103 -8.96 -1.92 -19.33
N VAL A 104 -8.01 -1.00 -19.50
CA VAL A 104 -7.55 -0.57 -20.83
C VAL A 104 -6.56 -1.54 -21.48
N GLY A 105 -6.25 -2.66 -20.81
CA GLY A 105 -5.41 -3.73 -21.34
C GLY A 105 -3.92 -3.42 -21.29
N LYS A 106 -3.48 -2.56 -20.37
CA LYS A 106 -2.06 -2.27 -20.13
C LYS A 106 -1.43 -3.36 -19.27
N THR A 107 -0.13 -3.57 -19.46
CA THR A 107 0.67 -4.26 -18.44
C THR A 107 0.72 -3.35 -17.22
N THR A 108 0.43 -3.88 -16.04
CA THR A 108 0.39 -3.11 -14.78
C THR A 108 0.71 -4.00 -13.60
N GLY A 109 1.47 -3.46 -12.65
CA GLY A 109 1.86 -4.10 -11.40
C GLY A 109 1.21 -3.39 -10.21
N LEU A 110 0.74 -4.14 -9.21
CA LEU A 110 0.33 -3.59 -7.91
C LEU A 110 1.00 -4.39 -6.80
N LEU A 111 1.59 -3.68 -5.84
CA LEU A 111 2.14 -4.21 -4.60
C LEU A 111 1.40 -3.56 -3.42
N GLU A 112 0.75 -4.39 -2.61
CA GLU A 112 -0.06 -3.94 -1.48
C GLU A 112 0.09 -4.86 -0.27
N HIS A 113 -0.04 -4.28 0.92
CA HIS A 113 -0.15 -5.01 2.18
C HIS A 113 -1.49 -5.77 2.24
N LYS A 114 -1.45 -7.08 2.48
CA LYS A 114 -2.62 -7.93 2.76
C LYS A 114 -2.91 -8.00 4.25
N ASP A 115 -4.19 -8.02 4.62
CA ASP A 115 -4.63 -7.95 6.03
C ASP A 115 -4.64 -9.32 6.75
N ASP A 116 -4.27 -10.40 6.06
CA ASP A 116 -4.28 -11.78 6.59
C ASP A 116 -2.97 -12.10 7.36
N ALA A 117 -2.88 -11.58 8.59
CA ALA A 117 -2.03 -11.96 9.72
C ALA A 117 -0.53 -12.29 9.50
N ILE A 118 0.00 -12.02 8.31
CA ILE A 118 1.42 -12.07 7.93
C ILE A 118 1.57 -10.91 6.95
N GLN A 119 2.60 -10.08 7.11
CA GLN A 119 2.92 -8.96 6.21
C GLN A 119 3.29 -9.47 4.81
N LYS A 120 2.28 -9.98 4.09
CA LYS A 120 2.39 -10.53 2.75
C LYS A 120 2.15 -9.40 1.78
N PHE A 121 3.16 -9.12 0.98
CA PHE A 121 3.03 -8.28 -0.18
C PHE A 121 2.77 -9.15 -1.39
N GLU A 122 1.66 -8.91 -2.08
CA GLU A 122 1.35 -9.62 -3.32
C GLU A 122 1.63 -8.68 -4.50
N ALA A 123 2.57 -9.07 -5.36
CA ALA A 123 2.78 -8.43 -6.65
C ALA A 123 1.84 -9.08 -7.68
N SER A 124 0.87 -8.32 -8.19
CA SER A 124 -0.03 -8.77 -9.25
C SER A 124 0.32 -8.10 -10.57
N ILE A 125 0.52 -8.90 -11.63
CA ILE A 125 0.91 -8.38 -12.94
C ILE A 125 -0.02 -8.93 -14.02
N ASN A 126 -0.55 -8.00 -14.81
CA ASN A 126 -1.20 -8.34 -16.07
C ASN A 126 -0.15 -8.25 -17.18
N MET A 127 0.16 -9.32 -17.91
CA MET A 127 1.12 -9.29 -19.02
C MET A 127 0.41 -9.44 -20.37
N VAL A 128 0.82 -8.62 -21.35
CA VAL A 128 0.23 -8.57 -22.70
C VAL A 128 1.14 -9.16 -23.78
N SER A 129 2.46 -9.25 -23.57
CA SER A 129 3.47 -9.66 -24.57
C SER A 129 4.55 -10.62 -24.00
N HIS A 130 5.32 -11.24 -24.91
CA HIS A 130 6.29 -12.32 -24.67
C HIS A 130 7.68 -11.78 -24.25
N GLY A 131 8.38 -12.47 -23.33
CA GLY A 131 9.76 -12.10 -22.95
C GLY A 131 10.15 -12.53 -21.53
N THR A 132 11.37 -12.15 -21.13
CA THR A 132 11.87 -12.26 -19.75
C THR A 132 11.53 -10.98 -18.99
N VAL A 133 10.89 -11.09 -17.83
CA VAL A 133 10.63 -9.94 -16.95
C VAL A 133 11.49 -10.06 -15.71
N THR A 134 12.26 -9.00 -15.42
CA THR A 134 13.05 -8.91 -14.20
C THR A 134 12.33 -8.02 -13.19
N PHE A 135 12.09 -8.56 -12.00
CA PHE A 135 11.54 -7.81 -10.88
C PHE A 135 12.66 -7.33 -9.99
N HIS A 136 12.61 -6.05 -9.59
CA HIS A 136 13.45 -5.50 -8.54
C HIS A 136 12.53 -5.01 -7.41
N ILE A 137 12.66 -5.63 -6.24
CA ILE A 137 11.92 -5.24 -5.03
C ILE A 137 12.95 -4.89 -3.95
N THR A 138 12.76 -3.76 -3.29
CA THR A 138 13.55 -3.38 -2.11
C THR A 138 12.64 -3.40 -0.90
N TYR A 139 13.05 -4.10 0.16
CA TYR A 139 12.40 -4.06 1.47
C TYR A 139 13.43 -3.78 2.55
N GLU A 140 12.95 -3.33 3.71
CA GLU A 140 13.78 -2.83 4.79
C GLU A 140 13.25 -3.35 6.11
N GLU A 141 14.17 -3.72 7.00
CA GLU A 141 13.85 -4.31 8.30
C GLU A 141 14.90 -3.94 9.35
N LEU A 142 14.49 -4.01 10.62
CA LEU A 142 15.41 -3.97 11.75
C LEU A 142 15.79 -5.40 12.12
N VAL A 143 17.08 -5.72 12.10
CA VAL A 143 17.61 -7.02 12.51
C VAL A 143 17.58 -7.11 14.02
N HIS A 144 16.91 -8.12 14.54
CA HIS A 144 16.71 -8.28 15.98
C HIS A 144 17.81 -9.12 16.64
N ARG A 145 18.11 -8.79 17.90
CA ARG A 145 19.04 -9.53 18.76
C ARG A 145 18.27 -10.55 19.61
N VAL A 146 18.54 -11.83 19.39
CA VAL A 146 17.90 -12.96 20.06
C VAL A 146 18.98 -13.84 20.69
N ASP A 147 18.84 -14.11 21.99
CA ASP A 147 19.79 -14.95 22.75
C ASP A 147 21.26 -14.50 22.56
N GLY A 148 21.46 -13.18 22.50
CA GLY A 148 22.78 -12.53 22.37
C GLY A 148 23.30 -12.40 20.95
N SER A 149 22.60 -12.94 19.94
CA SER A 149 23.02 -12.92 18.54
C SER A 149 22.01 -12.19 17.66
N TYR A 150 22.47 -11.46 16.65
CA TYR A 150 21.61 -10.89 15.62
C TYR A 150 21.25 -11.97 14.60
N LEU A 151 19.97 -12.06 14.23
CA LEU A 151 19.46 -13.06 13.29
C LEU A 151 18.90 -12.36 12.05
N TYR A 152 19.55 -12.59 10.90
CA TYR A 152 19.08 -12.15 9.59
C TYR A 152 18.58 -13.36 8.81
N SER A 153 17.32 -13.32 8.33
CA SER A 153 16.70 -14.45 7.63
C SER A 153 15.99 -14.02 6.36
N VAL A 154 16.09 -14.83 5.31
CA VAL A 154 15.34 -14.66 4.05
C VAL A 154 14.61 -15.95 3.72
N HIS A 155 13.29 -15.85 3.61
CA HIS A 155 12.41 -16.97 3.26
C HIS A 155 12.22 -17.06 1.75
N ILE A 156 12.61 -18.20 1.16
CA ILE A 156 12.58 -18.45 -0.29
C ILE A 156 11.69 -19.65 -0.55
N HIS A 157 10.42 -19.39 -0.88
CA HIS A 157 9.42 -20.43 -1.14
C HIS A 157 8.76 -20.25 -2.51
N PRO A 158 9.47 -20.56 -3.60
CA PRO A 158 8.98 -20.33 -4.95
C PRO A 158 7.79 -21.22 -5.34
N GLY A 159 7.65 -22.39 -4.70
CA GLY A 159 6.64 -23.40 -5.07
C GLY A 159 6.96 -24.14 -6.39
N HIS A 160 8.09 -23.83 -7.01
CA HIS A 160 8.66 -24.49 -8.20
C HIS A 160 10.19 -24.42 -8.14
N ARG A 161 10.87 -25.24 -8.94
CA ARG A 161 12.34 -25.31 -8.98
C ARG A 161 12.95 -24.02 -9.56
N ILE A 162 13.84 -23.36 -8.81
CA ILE A 162 14.69 -22.24 -9.31
C ILE A 162 16.14 -22.76 -9.46
N PRO A 163 16.71 -22.75 -10.67
CA PRO A 163 18.01 -23.38 -10.94
C PRO A 163 19.24 -22.52 -10.63
N SER A 164 19.09 -21.22 -10.45
CA SER A 164 20.22 -20.33 -10.13
C SER A 164 19.84 -19.32 -9.06
N ALA A 165 20.66 -19.21 -8.01
CA ALA A 165 20.53 -18.16 -7.03
C ALA A 165 21.83 -17.64 -6.46
N GLU A 166 21.76 -16.38 -6.04
CA GLU A 166 22.82 -15.67 -5.34
C GLU A 166 22.20 -14.90 -4.17
N ILE A 167 22.79 -15.05 -2.97
CA ILE A 167 22.48 -14.22 -1.80
C ILE A 167 23.81 -13.58 -1.37
N ASP A 168 23.86 -12.25 -1.43
CA ASP A 168 24.99 -11.41 -1.08
C ASP A 168 24.61 -10.59 0.15
N VAL A 169 25.34 -10.76 1.26
CA VAL A 169 25.07 -10.08 2.53
C VAL A 169 26.31 -9.33 2.98
N HIS A 170 26.20 -8.00 3.04
CA HIS A 170 27.24 -7.10 3.52
C HIS A 170 26.79 -6.42 4.82
N ILE A 171 27.48 -6.69 5.91
CA ILE A 171 27.19 -6.20 7.26
C ILE A 171 28.26 -5.20 7.66
N MET A 172 27.84 -4.04 8.13
CA MET A 172 28.68 -2.99 8.70
C MET A 172 28.14 -2.59 10.08
N GLU A 173 28.94 -2.91 11.09
CA GLU A 173 28.69 -2.60 12.48
C GLU A 173 29.74 -1.62 13.01
N ARG A 174 29.36 -0.88 14.06
CA ARG A 174 30.29 0.01 14.75
C ARG A 174 31.26 -0.81 15.61
N GLU A 175 30.69 -1.78 16.30
CA GLU A 175 31.42 -2.68 17.20
C GLU A 175 31.97 -3.87 16.43
N ALA A 176 33.01 -4.50 16.98
CA ALA A 176 33.61 -5.66 16.33
C ALA A 176 32.62 -6.83 16.27
N ILE A 177 32.50 -7.46 15.11
CA ILE A 177 31.81 -8.72 14.88
C ILE A 177 32.69 -9.84 15.41
N ILE A 178 32.21 -10.57 16.42
CA ILE A 178 33.00 -11.56 17.17
C ILE A 178 32.87 -12.95 16.56
N ASP A 179 31.67 -13.33 16.13
CA ASP A 179 31.38 -14.65 15.55
C ASP A 179 30.23 -14.55 14.56
N TYR A 180 30.20 -15.46 13.58
CA TYR A 180 29.09 -15.61 12.63
C TYR A 180 28.90 -17.08 12.22
N LYS A 181 27.65 -17.48 12.00
CA LYS A 181 27.27 -18.84 11.58
C LYS A 181 26.02 -18.84 10.71
N PHE A 182 25.98 -19.74 9.75
CA PHE A 182 24.75 -20.05 9.02
C PHE A 182 23.94 -21.07 9.83
N LEU A 183 22.72 -20.70 10.20
CA LEU A 183 21.78 -21.60 10.90
C LEU A 183 20.98 -22.44 9.91
N GLU A 184 20.60 -21.84 8.78
CA GLU A 184 19.84 -22.49 7.70
C GLU A 184 20.37 -22.00 6.35
N LEU A 185 20.43 -22.91 5.38
CA LEU A 185 20.78 -22.60 3.99
C LEU A 185 19.69 -23.15 3.06
N PRO A 186 19.22 -22.37 2.07
CA PRO A 186 18.19 -22.83 1.15
C PRO A 186 18.61 -24.09 0.40
N GLY A 187 17.67 -25.01 0.17
CA GLY A 187 17.92 -26.26 -0.55
C GLY A 187 18.70 -27.32 0.24
N GLN A 188 19.12 -27.05 1.48
CA GLN A 188 19.74 -28.05 2.36
C GLN A 188 18.69 -28.66 3.30
N GLU A 189 18.17 -29.84 2.95
CA GLU A 189 17.42 -30.64 3.92
C GLU A 189 18.40 -31.42 4.81
N MET A 190 18.32 -31.19 6.13
CA MET A 190 19.02 -31.71 7.32
C MET A 190 20.32 -32.54 7.19
N PHE A 191 20.55 -33.35 6.16
CA PHE A 191 21.76 -34.17 5.98
C PHE A 191 22.24 -34.34 4.52
N SER A 192 21.72 -33.60 3.53
CA SER A 192 22.21 -33.66 2.14
C SER A 192 22.67 -32.31 1.62
N HIS A 193 23.93 -32.25 1.16
CA HIS A 193 24.46 -31.09 0.44
C HIS A 193 23.74 -30.98 -0.91
N ASN A 194 23.16 -29.81 -1.22
CA ASN A 194 22.57 -29.54 -2.53
C ASN A 194 23.71 -29.33 -3.55
N PRO A 195 23.91 -30.23 -4.53
CA PRO A 195 25.00 -30.09 -5.50
C PRO A 195 24.94 -28.74 -6.22
N GLY A 196 26.11 -28.14 -6.48
CA GLY A 196 26.21 -26.82 -7.10
C GLY A 196 26.02 -25.63 -6.14
N THR A 197 25.98 -25.89 -4.82
CA THR A 197 25.88 -24.85 -3.79
C THR A 197 27.26 -24.53 -3.20
N SER A 198 27.57 -23.24 -3.05
CA SER A 198 28.79 -22.76 -2.42
C SER A 198 28.52 -21.55 -1.51
N VAL A 199 29.28 -21.46 -0.43
CA VAL A 199 29.28 -20.30 0.47
C VAL A 199 30.71 -19.78 0.56
N GLN A 200 30.89 -18.47 0.39
CA GLN A 200 32.18 -17.79 0.37
C GLN A 200 32.10 -16.49 1.17
N GLY A 201 33.25 -15.87 1.42
CA GLY A 201 33.36 -14.60 2.13
C GLY A 201 33.85 -14.76 3.57
N GLY A 202 33.81 -13.65 4.32
CA GLY A 202 34.30 -13.58 5.68
C GLY A 202 34.45 -12.14 6.18
N PRO A 203 35.07 -11.95 7.36
CA PRO A 203 35.32 -10.64 7.93
C PRO A 203 36.25 -9.81 7.02
N MET A 204 35.85 -8.58 6.72
CA MET A 204 36.61 -7.61 5.94
C MET A 204 37.43 -6.68 6.85
N SER A 205 36.87 -6.35 8.01
CA SER A 205 37.50 -5.61 9.11
C SER A 205 36.83 -6.02 10.43
N LEU A 206 37.22 -5.42 11.56
CA LEU A 206 36.64 -5.78 12.87
C LEU A 206 35.12 -5.66 12.88
N GLY A 207 34.54 -4.60 12.29
CA GLY A 207 33.10 -4.36 12.26
C GLY A 207 32.42 -4.71 10.93
N GLU A 208 33.10 -5.39 10.01
CA GLU A 208 32.59 -5.57 8.65
C GLU A 208 32.67 -7.04 8.20
N LEU A 209 31.56 -7.57 7.69
CA LEU A 209 31.42 -8.96 7.24
C LEU A 209 30.75 -8.99 5.88
N HIS A 210 31.35 -9.70 4.92
CA HIS A 210 30.80 -9.86 3.57
C HIS A 210 30.71 -11.33 3.20
N LEU A 211 29.50 -11.82 2.96
CA LEU A 211 29.20 -13.23 2.72
C LEU A 211 28.39 -13.42 1.44
N TRP A 212 28.69 -14.51 0.73
CA TRP A 212 28.07 -14.87 -0.54
C TRP A 212 27.60 -16.33 -0.49
N TYR A 213 26.32 -16.56 -0.72
CA TYR A 213 25.76 -17.87 -1.02
C TYR A 213 25.43 -17.93 -2.52
N ARG A 214 25.91 -18.96 -3.21
CA ARG A 214 25.63 -19.19 -4.63
C ARG A 214 25.16 -20.61 -4.86
N HIS A 215 24.11 -20.77 -5.65
CA HIS A 215 23.61 -22.06 -6.10
C HIS A 215 23.42 -22.02 -7.62
N GLU A 216 23.98 -23.00 -8.31
CA GLU A 216 23.76 -23.24 -9.73
C GLU A 216 23.47 -24.74 -9.91
N ASP A 217 22.29 -25.09 -10.43
CA ASP A 217 21.94 -26.48 -10.72
C ASP A 217 23.01 -27.10 -11.66
N PRO A 218 23.58 -28.26 -11.32
CA PRO A 218 24.56 -28.90 -12.19
C PRO A 218 23.95 -29.32 -13.55
N HIS A 219 24.79 -29.40 -14.58
CA HIS A 219 24.37 -29.72 -15.95
C HIS A 219 23.68 -31.08 -16.12
N ASP A 220 23.88 -32.01 -15.18
CA ASP A 220 23.23 -33.32 -15.16
C ASP A 220 21.80 -33.29 -14.58
N ASN A 221 21.28 -32.10 -14.25
CA ASN A 221 19.99 -31.89 -13.58
C ASN A 221 19.86 -32.60 -12.22
N SER A 222 20.96 -32.98 -11.57
CA SER A 222 20.94 -33.57 -10.23
C SER A 222 20.58 -32.57 -9.12
N GLY A 223 20.73 -31.27 -9.41
CA GLY A 223 20.38 -30.20 -8.48
C GLY A 223 18.88 -30.11 -8.23
N ARG A 224 18.50 -29.74 -7.01
CA ARG A 224 17.09 -29.70 -6.59
C ARG A 224 16.47 -28.30 -6.73
N GLY A 225 17.23 -27.35 -7.28
CA GLY A 225 16.95 -25.92 -7.15
C GLY A 225 17.00 -25.45 -5.70
N ILE A 226 16.51 -24.24 -5.46
CA ILE A 226 16.43 -23.61 -4.13
C ILE A 226 14.97 -23.56 -3.63
N ASP A 227 14.78 -24.03 -2.40
CA ASP A 227 13.59 -23.82 -1.58
C ASP A 227 14.02 -23.90 -0.11
N GLY A 228 13.48 -23.04 0.75
CA GLY A 228 13.82 -23.00 2.17
C GLY A 228 14.20 -21.62 2.66
N VAL A 229 14.96 -21.58 3.76
CA VAL A 229 15.31 -20.33 4.46
C VAL A 229 16.83 -20.17 4.47
N PHE A 230 17.28 -18.96 4.19
CA PHE A 230 18.65 -18.55 4.49
C PHE A 230 18.63 -17.85 5.85
N THR A 231 19.40 -18.33 6.83
CA THR A 231 19.50 -17.70 8.15
C THR A 231 20.96 -17.53 8.55
N LEU A 232 21.37 -16.27 8.72
CA LEU A 232 22.68 -15.86 9.22
C LEU A 232 22.54 -15.36 10.65
N SER A 233 23.38 -15.88 11.53
CA SER A 233 23.52 -15.41 12.91
C SER A 233 24.90 -14.80 13.10
N TYR A 234 24.98 -13.61 13.70
CA TYR A 234 26.26 -12.99 14.06
C TYR A 234 26.20 -12.31 15.43
N THR A 235 27.35 -12.13 16.07
CA THR A 235 27.46 -11.47 17.38
C THR A 235 28.41 -10.28 17.28
N THR A 236 28.17 -9.27 18.11
CA THR A 236 29.06 -8.11 18.26
C THR A 236 29.71 -8.09 19.63
N THR A 237 30.66 -7.18 19.82
CA THR A 237 31.26 -6.91 21.14
C THR A 237 30.17 -6.59 22.17
N ASN A 238 30.33 -7.12 23.37
CA ASN A 238 29.43 -6.92 24.49
C ASN A 238 29.83 -5.68 25.30
N HIS A 239 28.84 -4.95 25.83
CA HIS A 239 29.05 -3.74 26.61
C HIS A 239 28.22 -3.76 27.89
N THR A 240 28.63 -3.00 28.89
CA THR A 240 27.93 -2.88 30.19
C THR A 240 27.30 -1.51 30.40
N ASP A 241 27.40 -0.63 29.39
CA ASP A 241 27.03 0.78 29.47
C ASP A 241 25.61 1.06 28.96
N GLY A 242 25.25 2.34 28.87
CA GLY A 242 23.92 2.79 28.44
C GLY A 242 23.65 2.58 26.96
N GLY A 243 24.50 1.88 26.23
CA GLY A 243 24.32 1.62 24.82
C GLY A 243 25.05 2.60 23.92
N GLU A 244 24.84 2.45 22.62
CA GLU A 244 25.41 3.31 21.59
C GLU A 244 24.36 4.21 20.96
N VAL A 245 24.73 5.47 20.74
CA VAL A 245 23.91 6.42 19.96
C VAL A 245 24.62 6.71 18.66
N GLN A 246 23.94 6.48 17.56
CA GLN A 246 24.40 6.79 16.22
C GLN A 246 23.58 7.92 15.62
N ARG A 247 24.26 8.95 15.13
CA ARG A 247 23.63 10.16 14.59
C ARG A 247 24.13 10.45 13.18
N VAL A 248 23.19 10.68 12.26
CA VAL A 248 23.48 11.22 10.92
C VAL A 248 22.56 12.41 10.64
N GLY A 249 23.15 13.60 10.62
CA GLY A 249 22.39 14.86 10.57
C GLY A 249 21.54 15.06 11.84
N ASN A 250 20.25 15.31 11.70
CA ASN A 250 19.33 15.53 12.83
C ASN A 250 18.63 14.26 13.31
N TYR A 251 18.90 13.10 12.68
CA TYR A 251 18.32 11.82 13.07
C TYR A 251 19.29 11.05 13.96
N PHE A 252 18.77 10.32 14.94
CA PHE A 252 19.56 9.40 15.74
C PHE A 252 18.85 8.07 15.95
N ALA A 253 19.66 7.04 16.14
CA ALA A 253 19.28 5.73 16.66
C ALA A 253 20.08 5.44 17.93
N HIS A 254 19.47 4.81 18.92
CA HIS A 254 20.08 4.47 20.20
C HIS A 254 19.79 3.00 20.53
N TYR A 255 20.84 2.19 20.64
CA TYR A 255 20.77 0.75 20.86
C TYR A 255 21.24 0.44 22.28
N PHE A 256 20.37 -0.14 23.11
CA PHE A 256 20.61 -0.46 24.51
C PHE A 256 20.59 -1.98 24.74
N SER A 257 21.75 -2.54 25.07
CA SER A 257 21.96 -3.98 25.23
C SER A 257 23.06 -4.32 26.25
N PRO A 258 22.93 -3.89 27.53
CA PRO A 258 23.96 -4.10 28.54
C PRO A 258 24.08 -5.57 28.98
N GLU A 259 25.31 -6.03 29.18
CA GLU A 259 25.65 -7.37 29.65
C GLU A 259 26.18 -7.34 31.10
N GLY A 260 26.33 -8.52 31.70
CA GLY A 260 26.92 -8.67 33.05
C GLY A 260 25.96 -8.38 34.21
N LEU A 261 24.66 -8.23 33.94
CA LEU A 261 23.63 -7.98 34.96
C LEU A 261 23.09 -9.29 35.55
N LEU A 262 22.67 -9.25 36.82
CA LEU A 262 22.09 -10.41 37.50
C LEU A 262 20.62 -10.63 37.10
N LYS A 263 20.23 -11.89 36.90
CA LYS A 263 18.83 -12.26 36.64
C LYS A 263 17.93 -11.87 37.83
N MET A 264 16.86 -11.16 37.51
CA MET A 264 15.76 -10.89 38.44
C MET A 264 14.84 -12.12 38.57
N PRO A 265 14.32 -12.43 39.77
CA PRO A 265 13.29 -13.45 39.93
C PRO A 265 12.06 -13.12 39.09
N THR A 266 11.37 -14.15 38.57
CA THR A 266 10.11 -13.96 37.82
C THR A 266 8.89 -14.44 38.60
N HIS A 267 7.75 -13.81 38.36
CA HIS A 267 6.42 -14.34 38.68
C HIS A 267 5.61 -14.49 37.40
N THR A 268 5.44 -15.73 36.94
CA THR A 268 4.77 -16.02 35.66
C THR A 268 3.41 -16.65 35.88
N VAL A 269 2.34 -16.05 35.34
CA VAL A 269 1.03 -16.71 35.25
C VAL A 269 0.92 -17.37 33.87
N PHE A 270 0.91 -18.71 33.85
CA PHE A 270 0.66 -19.47 32.63
C PHE A 270 -0.84 -19.70 32.47
N LEU A 271 -1.41 -19.11 31.43
CA LEU A 271 -2.81 -19.24 31.05
C LEU A 271 -2.93 -20.26 29.92
N ILE A 272 -3.45 -21.44 30.24
CA ILE A 272 -3.45 -22.63 29.37
C ILE A 272 -4.86 -22.89 28.89
N ASP A 273 -5.09 -22.76 27.58
CA ASP A 273 -6.33 -23.19 26.94
C ASP A 273 -6.45 -24.71 27.01
N VAL A 274 -7.56 -25.19 27.54
CA VAL A 274 -7.93 -26.61 27.58
C VAL A 274 -9.28 -26.85 26.92
N SER A 275 -9.71 -25.98 26.01
CA SER A 275 -10.93 -26.17 25.22
C SER A 275 -10.87 -27.38 24.29
N TYR A 276 -12.00 -27.83 23.75
CA TYR A 276 -12.04 -28.99 22.85
C TYR A 276 -11.19 -28.82 21.58
N SER A 277 -10.96 -27.60 21.09
CA SER A 277 -10.10 -27.36 19.91
C SER A 277 -8.64 -27.73 20.16
N MET A 278 -8.19 -27.67 21.41
CA MET A 278 -6.86 -28.08 21.87
C MET A 278 -6.65 -29.61 21.85
N ASN A 279 -7.62 -30.39 21.35
CA ASN A 279 -7.45 -31.81 21.09
C ASN A 279 -6.50 -32.08 19.90
N ASP A 280 -6.49 -33.30 19.36
CA ASP A 280 -5.68 -33.69 18.20
C ASP A 280 -4.17 -33.46 18.40
N GLY A 281 -3.68 -33.73 19.62
CA GLY A 281 -2.26 -33.65 19.98
C GLY A 281 -1.72 -32.25 20.27
N LYS A 282 -2.51 -31.16 20.11
CA LYS A 282 -2.06 -29.79 20.44
C LYS A 282 -1.79 -29.61 21.93
N LEU A 283 -2.74 -29.99 22.78
CA LEU A 283 -2.57 -29.92 24.23
C LEU A 283 -1.40 -30.82 24.71
N ASP A 284 -1.19 -31.97 24.09
CA ASP A 284 -0.08 -32.85 24.43
C ASP A 284 1.27 -32.29 23.99
N SER A 285 1.32 -31.61 22.84
CA SER A 285 2.49 -30.86 22.38
C SER A 285 2.80 -29.70 23.33
N LEU A 286 1.78 -28.95 23.75
CA LEU A 286 1.92 -27.89 24.76
C LEU A 286 2.43 -28.43 26.10
N LYS A 287 1.85 -29.53 26.62
CA LYS A 287 2.35 -30.18 27.85
C LYS A 287 3.82 -30.60 27.70
N SER A 288 4.19 -31.14 26.54
CA SER A 288 5.56 -31.58 26.25
C SER A 288 6.56 -30.43 26.22
N ALA A 289 6.13 -29.23 25.80
CA ALA A 289 6.92 -28.01 25.80
C ALA A 289 7.00 -27.33 27.18
N LEU A 290 5.87 -27.28 27.90
CA LEU A 290 5.76 -26.63 29.20
C LEU A 290 6.58 -27.36 30.26
N ILE A 291 6.68 -28.69 30.21
CA ILE A 291 7.45 -29.49 31.19
C ILE A 291 8.94 -29.08 31.24
N PRO A 292 9.68 -29.01 30.11
CA PRO A 292 11.03 -28.46 30.07
C PRO A 292 11.13 -27.03 30.60
N ILE A 293 10.17 -26.16 30.28
CA ILE A 293 10.11 -24.77 30.77
C ILE A 293 10.04 -24.75 32.30
N LEU A 294 9.11 -25.52 32.90
CA LEU A 294 8.97 -25.62 34.35
C LEU A 294 10.24 -26.19 35.01
N ARG A 295 10.91 -27.15 34.37
CA ARG A 295 12.18 -27.72 34.87
C ARG A 295 13.34 -26.72 34.83
N GLY A 296 13.31 -25.77 33.91
CA GLY A 296 14.35 -24.74 33.74
C GLY A 296 14.18 -23.51 34.63
N MET A 297 13.13 -23.44 35.46
CA MET A 297 12.90 -22.33 36.37
C MET A 297 13.91 -22.32 37.54
N ASN A 298 14.34 -21.12 37.93
CA ASN A 298 15.21 -20.96 39.09
C ASN A 298 14.44 -21.14 40.39
N SER A 299 15.12 -21.54 41.47
CA SER A 299 14.48 -21.81 42.76
C SER A 299 13.73 -20.62 43.39
N GLU A 300 14.06 -19.39 42.97
CA GLU A 300 13.43 -18.13 43.38
C GLU A 300 12.27 -17.72 42.46
N ASP A 301 12.17 -18.30 41.26
CA ASP A 301 11.06 -18.03 40.35
C ASP A 301 9.77 -18.60 40.93
N THR A 302 8.67 -17.88 40.74
CA THR A 302 7.33 -18.30 41.14
C THR A 302 6.42 -18.34 39.93
N PHE A 303 5.40 -19.19 39.96
CA PHE A 303 4.45 -19.27 38.87
C PHE A 303 3.09 -19.79 39.31
N GLU A 304 2.07 -19.43 38.55
CA GLU A 304 0.72 -19.94 38.71
C GLU A 304 0.26 -20.58 37.40
N LEU A 305 -0.49 -21.67 37.53
CA LEU A 305 -1.10 -22.38 36.42
C LEU A 305 -2.60 -22.13 36.43
N LEU A 306 -3.10 -21.42 35.41
CA LEU A 306 -4.53 -21.25 35.17
C LEU A 306 -4.89 -22.03 33.92
N ALA A 307 -5.85 -22.95 34.03
CA ALA A 307 -6.42 -23.64 32.88
C ALA A 307 -7.78 -23.00 32.56
N PHE A 308 -8.08 -22.76 31.28
CA PHE A 308 -9.36 -22.18 30.90
C PHE A 308 -10.05 -22.93 29.76
N SER A 309 -11.37 -22.98 29.84
CA SER A 309 -12.27 -23.37 28.77
C SER A 309 -13.47 -22.41 28.79
N SER A 310 -14.68 -22.89 29.11
CA SER A 310 -15.82 -22.02 29.43
C SER A 310 -15.60 -21.24 30.73
N ASP A 311 -14.92 -21.88 31.69
CA ASP A 311 -14.57 -21.35 33.00
C ASP A 311 -13.04 -21.28 33.17
N VAL A 312 -12.59 -20.53 34.17
CA VAL A 312 -11.17 -20.41 34.53
C VAL A 312 -10.91 -21.17 35.83
N VAL A 313 -10.01 -22.15 35.80
CA VAL A 313 -9.65 -22.99 36.93
C VAL A 313 -8.22 -22.71 37.36
N ASN A 314 -8.02 -22.35 38.64
CA ASN A 314 -6.68 -22.30 39.23
C ASN A 314 -6.19 -23.72 39.49
N VAL A 315 -5.22 -24.15 38.69
CA VAL A 315 -4.58 -25.47 38.82
C VAL A 315 -3.62 -25.48 40.00
N GLY A 316 -2.98 -24.36 40.32
CA GLY A 316 -2.22 -24.13 41.55
C GLY A 316 -1.12 -23.08 41.39
N SER A 317 -0.59 -22.66 42.55
CA SER A 317 0.53 -21.73 42.67
C SER A 317 1.77 -22.48 43.17
N PHE A 318 2.93 -22.19 42.57
CA PHE A 318 4.16 -22.96 42.72
C PHE A 318 5.41 -22.05 42.75
N ASN A 319 6.55 -22.65 43.08
CA ASN A 319 7.88 -22.04 42.91
C ASN A 319 8.84 -22.99 42.18
N GLY A 320 9.97 -22.47 41.73
CA GLY A 320 10.98 -23.23 40.98
C GLY A 320 11.77 -24.25 41.79
N ARG A 321 11.40 -24.54 43.05
CA ARG A 321 12.04 -25.62 43.83
C ARG A 321 11.61 -26.97 43.29
N HIS A 322 12.54 -27.92 43.26
CA HIS A 322 12.36 -29.25 42.66
C HIS A 322 11.06 -29.97 43.08
N LYS A 323 10.69 -29.92 44.37
CA LYS A 323 9.45 -30.53 44.90
C LYS A 323 8.18 -29.90 44.31
N GLN A 324 8.16 -28.56 44.17
CA GLN A 324 7.02 -27.83 43.61
C GLN A 324 6.94 -28.02 42.10
N ILE A 325 8.08 -28.01 41.39
CA ILE A 325 8.13 -28.36 39.96
C ILE A 325 7.57 -29.77 39.71
N LYS A 326 7.98 -30.78 40.50
CA LYS A 326 7.43 -32.14 40.37
C LYS A 326 5.92 -32.20 40.64
N ASN A 327 5.40 -31.35 41.53
CA ASN A 327 3.96 -31.23 41.78
C ASN A 327 3.24 -30.59 40.59
N ALA A 328 3.74 -29.46 40.09
CA ALA A 328 3.20 -28.76 38.93
C ALA A 328 3.15 -29.66 37.69
N ILE A 329 4.24 -30.38 37.39
CA ILE A 329 4.30 -31.33 36.26
C ILE A 329 3.23 -32.42 36.38
N ARG A 330 2.97 -32.94 37.59
CA ARG A 330 1.88 -33.92 37.80
C ARG A 330 0.51 -33.33 37.50
N LYS A 331 0.29 -32.05 37.80
CA LYS A 331 -0.97 -31.36 37.47
C LYS A 331 -1.09 -31.07 35.97
N VAL A 332 -0.03 -30.58 35.33
CA VAL A 332 0.01 -30.34 33.87
C VAL A 332 -0.30 -31.61 33.08
N ARG A 333 0.26 -32.76 33.48
CA ARG A 333 -0.01 -34.06 32.82
C ARG A 333 -1.47 -34.51 32.92
N ARG A 334 -2.23 -34.02 33.91
CA ARG A 334 -3.64 -34.36 34.13
C ARG A 334 -4.61 -33.42 33.41
N LEU A 335 -4.12 -32.36 32.76
CA LEU A 335 -4.97 -31.48 31.96
C LEU A 335 -5.59 -32.27 30.81
N VAL A 336 -6.89 -32.09 30.60
CA VAL A 336 -7.67 -32.73 29.54
C VAL A 336 -8.45 -31.66 28.80
N SER A 337 -8.64 -31.85 27.49
CA SER A 337 -9.44 -30.92 26.68
C SER A 337 -10.93 -31.08 27.00
N MET A 338 -11.63 -29.97 27.22
CA MET A 338 -13.03 -29.92 27.59
C MET A 338 -13.64 -28.53 27.35
N GLY A 339 -14.94 -28.48 27.04
CA GLY A 339 -15.70 -27.24 27.02
C GLY A 339 -15.39 -26.30 25.85
N TYR A 340 -15.88 -25.07 25.97
CA TYR A 340 -15.72 -23.98 25.01
C TYR A 340 -14.50 -23.11 25.37
N SER A 341 -14.34 -21.93 24.79
CA SER A 341 -13.17 -21.05 24.97
C SER A 341 -13.65 -19.64 25.35
N ASN A 342 -13.45 -19.24 26.60
CA ASN A 342 -13.79 -17.92 27.15
C ASN A 342 -12.51 -17.12 27.44
N LEU A 343 -11.86 -16.66 26.36
CA LEU A 343 -10.56 -15.99 26.41
C LEU A 343 -10.60 -14.70 27.24
N ASN A 344 -11.70 -13.94 27.17
CA ASN A 344 -11.86 -12.69 27.92
C ASN A 344 -11.79 -12.91 29.43
N ALA A 345 -12.61 -13.82 29.97
CA ALA A 345 -12.62 -14.10 31.41
C ALA A 345 -11.26 -14.65 31.88
N ALA A 346 -10.64 -15.49 31.05
CA ALA A 346 -9.33 -16.08 31.30
C ALA A 346 -8.23 -15.01 31.47
N ILE A 347 -8.12 -14.06 30.53
CA ILE A 347 -7.10 -13.00 30.59
C ILE A 347 -7.36 -12.05 31.77
N LEU A 348 -8.62 -11.65 32.00
CA LEU A 348 -8.97 -10.79 33.13
C LEU A 348 -8.65 -11.45 34.47
N GLN A 349 -8.88 -12.76 34.61
CA GLN A 349 -8.50 -13.50 35.80
C GLN A 349 -6.98 -13.60 35.95
N ALA A 350 -6.23 -13.84 34.88
CA ALA A 350 -4.77 -13.87 34.91
C ALA A 350 -4.18 -12.52 35.36
N ILE A 351 -4.71 -11.40 34.88
CA ILE A 351 -4.32 -10.05 35.31
C ILE A 351 -4.59 -9.87 36.81
N ARG A 352 -5.79 -10.26 37.30
CA ARG A 352 -6.13 -10.17 38.72
C ARG A 352 -5.19 -11.01 39.59
N THR A 353 -4.92 -12.25 39.20
CA THR A 353 -3.98 -13.13 39.88
C THR A 353 -2.59 -12.49 39.97
N THR A 354 -2.09 -11.97 38.84
CA THR A 354 -0.79 -11.30 38.77
C THR A 354 -0.71 -10.05 39.63
N ASN A 355 -1.78 -9.26 39.68
CA ASN A 355 -1.84 -8.03 40.48
C ASN A 355 -1.83 -8.32 41.99
N ASN A 356 -2.50 -9.40 42.42
CA ASN A 356 -2.56 -9.81 43.82
C ASN A 356 -1.24 -10.40 44.36
N PHE A 357 -0.30 -10.76 43.48
CA PHE A 357 0.99 -11.27 43.89
C PHE A 357 1.89 -10.15 44.45
N ASN A 358 2.12 -10.16 45.77
CA ASN A 358 2.98 -9.18 46.43
C ASN A 358 4.38 -9.74 46.63
N ALA A 359 5.24 -9.57 45.62
CA ALA A 359 6.69 -9.73 45.78
C ALA A 359 7.40 -8.54 45.12
N HIS A 360 8.17 -7.84 45.93
CA HIS A 360 8.75 -6.53 45.65
C HIS A 360 9.90 -6.55 44.61
N GLN A 361 10.51 -7.70 44.36
CA GLN A 361 11.69 -7.84 43.49
C GLN A 361 11.49 -8.78 42.29
N ALA A 362 10.25 -9.23 42.03
CA ALA A 362 9.97 -10.16 40.94
C ALA A 362 9.37 -9.44 39.72
N VAL A 363 9.89 -9.76 38.53
CA VAL A 363 9.28 -9.33 37.27
C VAL A 363 8.04 -10.19 37.01
N LYS A 364 6.88 -9.53 36.96
CA LYS A 364 5.58 -10.16 36.72
C LYS A 364 5.32 -10.27 35.22
N GLN A 365 4.78 -11.40 34.76
CA GLN A 365 4.41 -11.61 33.37
C GLN A 365 3.29 -12.64 33.20
N ILE A 366 2.54 -12.53 32.12
CA ILE A 366 1.48 -13.47 31.74
C ILE A 366 1.87 -14.14 30.42
N VAL A 367 1.76 -15.46 30.37
CA VAL A 367 2.01 -16.26 29.15
C VAL A 367 0.75 -17.04 28.81
N ILE A 368 0.15 -16.73 27.67
CA ILE A 368 -1.08 -17.34 27.16
C ILE A 368 -0.71 -18.43 26.17
N PHE A 369 -1.38 -19.58 26.24
CA PHE A 369 -1.33 -20.63 25.22
C PHE A 369 -2.75 -20.92 24.75
N THR A 370 -3.06 -20.68 23.48
CA THR A 370 -4.42 -20.90 22.95
C THR A 370 -4.42 -21.21 21.46
N ASP A 371 -5.35 -22.06 21.03
CA ASP A 371 -5.62 -22.36 19.62
C ASP A 371 -6.95 -21.81 19.09
N GLY A 372 -7.71 -21.15 19.98
CA GLY A 372 -9.12 -20.88 19.79
C GLY A 372 -9.44 -19.41 19.65
N GLN A 373 -10.45 -19.13 18.82
CA GLN A 373 -11.21 -17.89 18.90
C GLN A 373 -12.11 -17.96 20.13
N SER A 374 -12.27 -16.83 20.84
CA SER A 374 -13.23 -16.75 21.95
C SER A 374 -14.63 -17.06 21.41
N ASN A 375 -15.26 -18.15 21.89
CA ASN A 375 -16.56 -18.63 21.43
C ASN A 375 -17.58 -18.78 22.57
N ASN A 376 -17.18 -18.43 23.80
CA ASN A 376 -18.02 -18.36 24.98
C ASN A 376 -17.78 -17.05 25.74
N GLY A 377 -18.82 -16.50 26.39
CA GLY A 377 -18.73 -15.22 27.09
C GLY A 377 -18.61 -14.05 26.11
N VAL A 378 -17.57 -13.21 26.28
CA VAL A 378 -17.29 -12.09 25.37
C VAL A 378 -16.46 -12.60 24.19
N VAL A 379 -17.04 -12.53 23.00
CA VAL A 379 -16.44 -13.06 21.76
C VAL A 379 -15.94 -11.97 20.81
N ASN A 380 -16.40 -10.73 20.96
CA ASN A 380 -16.02 -9.63 20.07
C ASN A 380 -14.57 -9.16 20.35
N PRO A 381 -13.65 -9.27 19.37
CA PRO A 381 -12.23 -8.93 19.57
C PRO A 381 -11.97 -7.52 20.12
N GLU A 382 -12.71 -6.51 19.65
CA GLU A 382 -12.55 -5.13 20.10
C GLU A 382 -12.98 -4.95 21.56
N ILE A 383 -14.04 -5.63 21.98
CA ILE A 383 -14.49 -5.62 23.38
C ILE A 383 -13.48 -6.34 24.28
N ILE A 384 -12.96 -7.50 23.84
CA ILE A 384 -11.94 -8.24 24.59
C ILE A 384 -10.70 -7.37 24.79
N ARG A 385 -10.16 -6.80 23.71
CA ARG A 385 -8.99 -5.92 23.75
C ARG A 385 -9.21 -4.73 24.68
N LYS A 386 -10.38 -4.09 24.61
CA LYS A 386 -10.76 -3.00 25.53
C LYS A 386 -10.75 -3.45 26.99
N ASN A 387 -11.41 -4.57 27.31
CA ASN A 387 -11.48 -5.09 28.68
C ASN A 387 -10.09 -5.39 29.25
N VAL A 388 -9.22 -6.03 28.46
CA VAL A 388 -7.83 -6.33 28.85
C VAL A 388 -7.07 -5.05 29.16
N ARG A 389 -7.19 -4.04 28.29
CA ARG A 389 -6.54 -2.73 28.46
C ARG A 389 -6.99 -2.01 29.73
N GLU A 390 -8.28 -2.04 30.03
CA GLU A 390 -8.83 -1.43 31.25
C GLU A 390 -8.40 -2.18 32.53
N ALA A 391 -8.18 -3.49 32.44
CA ALA A 391 -7.77 -4.30 33.58
C ALA A 391 -6.26 -4.25 33.87
N ASN A 392 -5.41 -4.25 32.84
CA ASN A 392 -3.95 -4.32 32.99
C ASN A 392 -3.30 -2.95 33.28
N THR A 393 -3.77 -2.28 34.33
CA THR A 393 -3.30 -0.93 34.71
C THR A 393 -1.83 -0.88 35.14
N TYR A 394 -1.27 -1.98 35.64
CA TYR A 394 0.14 -2.12 36.01
C TYR A 394 1.08 -2.44 34.84
N ARG A 395 0.55 -2.54 33.61
CA ARG A 395 1.30 -2.82 32.38
C ARG A 395 2.15 -4.10 32.46
N CYS A 396 1.56 -5.16 33.01
CA CYS A 396 2.21 -6.47 33.03
C CYS A 396 2.39 -6.99 31.59
N PRO A 397 3.60 -7.41 31.18
CA PRO A 397 3.82 -8.07 29.90
C PRO A 397 2.87 -9.25 29.67
N ILE A 398 2.17 -9.25 28.53
CA ILE A 398 1.34 -10.38 28.08
C ILE A 398 1.94 -10.97 26.82
N PHE A 399 2.44 -12.20 26.93
CA PHE A 399 2.96 -12.97 25.80
C PHE A 399 1.94 -14.02 25.37
N SER A 400 1.76 -14.23 24.08
CA SER A 400 0.75 -15.17 23.56
C SER A 400 1.37 -16.19 22.62
N PHE A 401 1.23 -17.47 22.91
CA PHE A 401 1.52 -18.57 21.98
C PHE A 401 0.25 -18.97 21.25
N VAL A 402 0.25 -18.70 19.95
CA VAL A 402 -0.90 -18.85 19.08
C VAL A 402 -0.76 -20.15 18.30
N PHE A 403 -1.66 -21.08 18.57
CA PHE A 403 -1.79 -22.35 17.85
C PHE A 403 -2.86 -22.17 16.76
N GLY A 404 -2.58 -22.65 15.56
CA GLY A 404 -3.64 -23.04 14.62
C GLY A 404 -4.44 -21.88 14.06
N SER A 405 -5.76 -22.04 14.15
CA SER A 405 -6.77 -21.13 13.62
C SER A 405 -7.24 -20.08 14.63
N ALA A 406 -6.49 -19.86 15.72
CA ALA A 406 -6.78 -18.80 16.67
C ALA A 406 -6.87 -17.43 15.98
N ASP A 407 -7.53 -16.46 16.64
CA ASP A 407 -7.54 -15.07 16.19
C ASP A 407 -6.16 -14.43 16.44
N LEU A 408 -5.24 -14.70 15.51
CA LEU A 408 -3.87 -14.20 15.54
C LEU A 408 -3.85 -12.68 15.62
N LYS A 409 -4.77 -11.99 14.95
CA LYS A 409 -4.86 -10.53 14.98
C LYS A 409 -5.22 -10.02 16.39
N LEU A 410 -6.23 -10.60 17.03
CA LEU A 410 -6.61 -10.25 18.40
C LEU A 410 -5.46 -10.49 19.39
N LEU A 411 -4.82 -11.67 19.36
CA LEU A 411 -3.76 -12.02 20.31
C LEU A 411 -2.49 -11.22 20.09
N THR A 412 -2.17 -10.89 18.84
CA THR A 412 -1.09 -9.96 18.48
C THR A 412 -1.36 -8.60 19.11
N HIS A 413 -2.54 -8.01 18.84
CA HIS A 413 -2.91 -6.73 19.42
C HIS A 413 -2.95 -6.75 20.96
N ILE A 414 -3.45 -7.82 21.59
CA ILE A 414 -3.44 -7.95 23.06
C ILE A 414 -2.00 -7.94 23.58
N SER A 415 -1.09 -8.67 22.94
CA SER A 415 0.29 -8.75 23.39
C SER A 415 0.99 -7.39 23.21
N GLU A 416 0.83 -6.75 22.04
CA GLU A 416 1.40 -5.44 21.72
C GLU A 416 0.87 -4.32 22.63
N ASP A 417 -0.43 -4.31 22.92
CA ASP A 417 -1.08 -3.36 23.85
C ASP A 417 -0.52 -3.47 25.27
N ASN A 418 0.06 -4.62 25.61
CA ASN A 418 0.47 -4.98 26.96
C ASN A 418 1.94 -5.36 27.02
N VAL A 419 2.80 -4.72 26.22
CA VAL A 419 4.26 -4.81 26.41
C VAL A 419 4.77 -6.25 26.23
N GLY A 420 4.13 -7.04 25.38
CA GLY A 420 4.53 -8.41 25.08
C GLY A 420 4.46 -8.73 23.60
N ILE A 421 4.63 -10.00 23.27
CA ILE A 421 4.76 -10.50 21.90
C ILE A 421 3.84 -11.71 21.71
N ALA A 422 3.16 -11.78 20.57
CA ALA A 422 2.45 -12.96 20.14
C ALA A 422 3.34 -13.80 19.21
N TYR A 423 3.51 -15.08 19.52
CA TYR A 423 4.30 -16.04 18.77
C TYR A 423 3.39 -17.07 18.10
N TYR A 424 3.41 -17.12 16.77
CA TYR A 424 2.65 -18.08 15.99
C TYR A 424 3.44 -19.39 15.81
N LEU A 425 2.84 -20.51 16.21
CA LEU A 425 3.49 -21.81 16.15
C LEU A 425 3.29 -22.47 14.78
N ASN A 426 4.38 -22.78 14.09
CA ASN A 426 4.33 -23.50 12.83
C ASN A 426 4.12 -25.01 13.06
N TYR A 427 3.00 -25.55 12.56
CA TYR A 427 2.63 -26.97 12.68
C TYR A 427 3.57 -27.92 11.98
N ASN A 428 4.27 -27.47 10.94
CA ASN A 428 5.15 -28.32 10.13
C ASN A 428 6.53 -28.49 10.75
N SER A 429 6.72 -28.02 11.99
CA SER A 429 8.00 -28.03 12.71
C SER A 429 7.77 -28.37 14.18
N ASP A 430 8.85 -28.65 14.92
CA ASP A 430 8.76 -28.98 16.34
C ASP A 430 8.21 -27.78 17.15
N GLN A 431 6.93 -27.85 17.50
CA GLN A 431 6.23 -26.82 18.27
C GLN A 431 6.80 -26.71 19.69
N ALA A 432 7.28 -27.82 20.27
CA ALA A 432 7.83 -27.80 21.62
C ALA A 432 9.19 -27.09 21.65
N ALA A 433 10.01 -27.28 20.62
CA ALA A 433 11.25 -26.52 20.42
C ALA A 433 10.96 -25.02 20.25
N GLN A 434 10.00 -24.64 19.39
CA GLN A 434 9.60 -23.24 19.18
C GLN A 434 9.15 -22.55 20.48
N ILE A 435 8.28 -23.20 21.27
CA ILE A 435 7.82 -22.66 22.55
C ILE A 435 8.98 -22.49 23.53
N LYS A 436 9.89 -23.47 23.58
CA LYS A 436 11.06 -23.44 24.44
C LYS A 436 12.00 -22.29 24.07
N ASP A 437 12.27 -22.09 22.78
CA ASP A 437 13.19 -21.06 22.32
C ASP A 437 12.64 -19.65 22.54
N PHE A 438 11.36 -19.42 22.28
CA PHE A 438 10.72 -18.16 22.65
C PHE A 438 10.75 -17.93 24.17
N TYR A 439 10.42 -18.95 24.98
CA TYR A 439 10.42 -18.78 26.43
C TYR A 439 11.79 -18.38 26.97
N LYS A 440 12.90 -18.86 26.37
CA LYS A 440 14.25 -18.42 26.77
C LYS A 440 14.40 -16.90 26.71
N GLN A 441 13.86 -16.26 25.68
CA GLN A 441 13.93 -14.81 25.46
C GLN A 441 13.26 -14.02 26.59
N ILE A 442 12.17 -14.53 27.15
CA ILE A 442 11.39 -13.84 28.21
C ILE A 442 11.67 -14.38 29.63
N SER A 443 12.47 -15.44 29.76
CA SER A 443 12.70 -16.13 31.05
C SER A 443 13.78 -15.51 31.94
N LYS A 444 14.55 -14.56 31.40
CA LYS A 444 15.72 -13.95 32.08
C LYS A 444 15.65 -12.41 32.04
N PRO A 445 14.69 -11.78 32.74
CA PRO A 445 14.71 -10.34 32.89
C PRO A 445 15.91 -9.90 33.73
N LEU A 446 16.60 -8.86 33.28
CA LEU A 446 17.80 -8.31 33.92
C LEU A 446 17.50 -6.93 34.54
N ILE A 447 16.70 -6.12 33.86
CA ILE A 447 16.26 -4.79 34.33
C ILE A 447 14.76 -4.67 34.11
N SER A 448 14.07 -4.10 35.09
CA SER A 448 12.68 -3.69 35.00
C SER A 448 12.55 -2.17 34.88
N GLY A 449 11.58 -1.71 34.09
CA GLY A 449 11.26 -0.29 33.97
C GLY A 449 12.39 0.56 33.37
N VAL A 450 13.03 0.07 32.31
CA VAL A 450 13.97 0.83 31.49
C VAL A 450 13.29 2.09 30.99
N ASP A 451 13.83 3.24 31.40
CA ASP A 451 13.47 4.54 30.86
C ASP A 451 14.70 5.26 30.36
N ILE A 452 14.51 5.95 29.23
CA ILE A 452 15.52 6.79 28.62
C ILE A 452 15.01 8.22 28.62
N ASN A 453 15.72 9.07 29.34
CA ASN A 453 15.52 10.50 29.34
C ASN A 453 16.40 11.14 28.27
N TYR A 454 15.76 11.75 27.29
CA TYR A 454 16.41 12.58 26.28
C TYR A 454 16.14 14.05 26.64
N PRO A 455 17.16 14.89 26.89
CA PRO A 455 16.95 16.29 27.23
C PRO A 455 16.11 17.02 26.18
N GLU A 456 14.97 17.59 26.59
CA GLU A 456 14.04 18.28 25.69
C GLU A 456 14.67 19.52 25.01
N THR A 457 15.75 20.06 25.58
CA THR A 457 16.56 21.11 24.96
C THR A 457 17.22 20.64 23.66
N ASN A 458 17.48 19.35 23.53
CA ASN A 458 18.26 18.78 22.45
C ASN A 458 17.43 17.92 21.50
N VAL A 459 16.41 17.22 22.02
CA VAL A 459 15.59 16.26 21.27
C VAL A 459 14.13 16.73 21.26
N ASP A 460 13.45 16.57 20.13
CA ASP A 460 12.00 16.80 20.06
C ASP A 460 11.26 15.59 20.66
N PRO A 461 10.61 15.74 21.83
CA PRO A 461 9.95 14.62 22.51
C PRO A 461 8.80 14.01 21.70
N THR A 462 8.24 14.73 20.73
CA THR A 462 7.17 14.22 19.86
C THR A 462 7.68 13.27 18.78
N THR A 463 8.99 13.25 18.54
CA THR A 463 9.63 12.43 17.50
C THR A 463 10.25 11.14 18.02
N ILE A 464 10.36 11.00 19.35
CA ILE A 464 11.03 9.87 20.00
C ILE A 464 10.14 8.63 19.88
N VAL A 465 10.67 7.61 19.22
CA VAL A 465 10.12 6.25 19.24
C VAL A 465 10.82 5.49 20.36
N LYS A 466 10.02 4.94 21.29
CA LYS A 466 10.48 4.04 22.36
C LYS A 466 9.96 2.63 22.05
N PRO A 467 10.76 1.57 22.26
CA PRO A 467 10.24 0.22 22.21
C PRO A 467 9.18 0.07 23.30
N GLY A 468 8.13 -0.71 23.03
CA GLY A 468 7.06 -0.90 24.00
C GLY A 468 7.50 -1.72 25.23
N LEU A 469 8.60 -2.48 25.14
CA LEU A 469 9.22 -3.24 26.24
C LEU A 469 9.90 -2.31 27.25
N SER A 470 9.34 -2.26 28.46
CA SER A 470 9.95 -1.58 29.61
C SER A 470 10.91 -2.48 30.38
N ASN A 471 10.85 -3.81 30.21
CA ASN A 471 11.83 -4.71 30.81
C ASN A 471 12.92 -5.07 29.80
N TYR A 472 14.16 -5.14 30.24
CA TYR A 472 15.29 -5.64 29.45
C TYR A 472 15.54 -7.10 29.81
N TYR A 473 15.50 -7.97 28.81
CA TYR A 473 15.75 -9.40 28.95
C TYR A 473 17.12 -9.77 28.38
N SER A 474 17.77 -10.74 29.01
CA SER A 474 19.11 -11.22 28.64
C SER A 474 19.15 -11.62 27.16
N GLY A 475 20.18 -11.15 26.47
CA GLY A 475 20.39 -11.47 25.05
C GLY A 475 19.50 -10.70 24.07
N GLY A 476 18.63 -9.81 24.56
CA GLY A 476 17.86 -8.88 23.74
C GLY A 476 18.56 -7.55 23.52
N GLU A 477 17.88 -6.66 22.80
CA GLU A 477 18.28 -5.27 22.57
C GLU A 477 17.04 -4.37 22.51
N LEU A 478 17.15 -3.16 23.06
CA LEU A 478 16.14 -2.11 22.94
C LEU A 478 16.63 -1.03 21.98
N VAL A 479 15.84 -0.75 20.94
CA VAL A 479 16.18 0.25 19.92
C VAL A 479 15.24 1.45 20.02
N PHE A 480 15.83 2.63 20.10
CA PHE A 480 15.14 3.91 20.17
C PHE A 480 15.58 4.78 18.99
N ALA A 481 14.72 5.68 18.54
CA ALA A 481 15.07 6.62 17.49
C ALA A 481 14.36 7.96 17.70
N GLY A 482 14.92 9.03 17.15
CA GLY A 482 14.29 10.35 17.24
C GLY A 482 15.00 11.42 16.44
N LEU A 483 14.51 12.65 16.56
CA LEU A 483 15.09 13.83 15.94
C LEU A 483 15.64 14.80 16.97
N LEU A 484 16.82 15.34 16.68
CA LEU A 484 17.35 16.49 17.37
C LEU A 484 16.62 17.77 16.94
N ARG A 485 16.51 18.71 17.88
CA ARG A 485 16.06 20.08 17.58
C ARG A 485 17.11 20.81 16.74
N PRO A 486 16.69 21.80 15.93
CA PRO A 486 17.64 22.66 15.21
C PRO A 486 18.65 23.29 16.17
N GLY A 487 19.94 23.23 15.83
CA GLY A 487 21.03 23.79 16.62
C GLY A 487 21.53 22.91 17.78
N ALA A 488 20.90 21.78 18.07
CA ALA A 488 21.38 20.86 19.10
C ALA A 488 22.69 20.17 18.67
N THR A 489 23.66 20.13 19.60
CA THR A 489 25.01 19.59 19.35
C THR A 489 25.14 18.09 19.61
N GLY A 490 24.22 17.48 20.36
CA GLY A 490 24.25 16.06 20.72
C GLY A 490 22.97 15.58 21.39
N VAL A 491 22.82 14.25 21.53
CA VAL A 491 21.61 13.61 22.09
C VAL A 491 21.62 13.54 23.62
N ASN A 492 22.78 13.27 24.23
CA ASN A 492 23.03 13.19 25.68
C ASN A 492 21.94 12.46 26.50
N PRO A 493 21.62 11.19 26.20
CA PRO A 493 20.59 10.46 26.93
C PRO A 493 21.08 9.99 28.30
N ILE A 494 20.13 9.82 29.23
CA ILE A 494 20.33 9.13 30.51
C ILE A 494 19.42 7.91 30.51
N VAL A 495 20.01 6.72 30.64
CA VAL A 495 19.27 5.45 30.73
C VAL A 495 19.21 5.00 32.18
N SER A 496 18.04 4.58 32.63
CA SER A 496 17.81 4.13 34.01
C SER A 496 16.84 2.96 34.06
N GLY A 497 16.90 2.18 35.14
CA GLY A 497 15.98 1.09 35.42
C GLY A 497 16.27 0.44 36.76
N VAL A 498 15.52 -0.61 37.13
CA VAL A 498 15.71 -1.33 38.40
C VAL A 498 16.13 -2.76 38.11
N GLY A 499 17.31 -3.16 38.58
CA GLY A 499 17.80 -4.54 38.49
C GLY A 499 17.68 -5.27 39.83
N ARG A 500 18.27 -6.46 39.91
CA ARG A 500 18.26 -7.29 41.14
C ARG A 500 18.87 -6.58 42.34
N ASP A 501 19.99 -5.88 42.14
CA ASP A 501 20.77 -5.26 43.21
C ASP A 501 20.36 -3.81 43.51
N GLY A 502 19.27 -3.32 42.88
CA GLY A 502 18.75 -1.98 43.08
C GLY A 502 18.63 -1.16 41.78
N PRO A 503 18.47 0.17 41.90
CA PRO A 503 18.36 1.06 40.75
C PRO A 503 19.70 1.18 40.01
N TYR A 504 19.65 1.13 38.68
CA TYR A 504 20.76 1.34 37.78
C TYR A 504 20.60 2.68 37.04
N GLN A 505 21.71 3.38 36.84
CA GLN A 505 21.85 4.42 35.83
C GLN A 505 22.98 4.00 34.90
N PHE A 506 22.69 3.90 33.62
CA PHE A 506 23.66 3.47 32.62
C PHE A 506 24.18 4.71 31.87
N PRO A 507 25.47 5.07 32.03
CA PRO A 507 26.04 6.18 31.29
C PRO A 507 26.15 5.82 29.81
N VAL A 508 25.73 6.73 28.93
CA VAL A 508 25.86 6.55 27.49
C VAL A 508 27.17 7.16 27.04
N THR A 509 28.20 6.33 26.88
CA THR A 509 29.56 6.80 26.55
C THR A 509 29.88 6.73 25.06
N ARG A 510 29.14 5.89 24.32
CA ARG A 510 29.41 5.59 22.91
C ARG A 510 28.54 6.43 21.99
N LEU A 511 28.96 7.66 21.74
CA LEU A 511 28.31 8.56 20.77
C LEU A 511 29.07 8.52 19.44
N ASP A 512 28.39 8.22 18.33
CA ASP A 512 28.91 8.38 16.97
C ASP A 512 28.09 9.45 16.24
N SER A 513 28.76 10.43 15.67
CA SER A 513 28.14 11.56 14.99
C SER A 513 28.81 11.78 13.64
N ARG A 514 28.10 11.41 12.57
CA ARG A 514 28.57 11.57 11.20
C ARG A 514 27.87 12.77 10.55
N GLN A 515 28.62 13.58 9.81
CA GLN A 515 27.99 14.57 8.94
C GLN A 515 27.39 13.88 7.71
N PRO A 516 26.20 14.31 7.23
CA PRO A 516 25.62 13.75 6.01
C PRO A 516 26.54 14.07 4.82
N PHE A 517 27.20 13.06 4.26
CA PHE A 517 28.09 13.19 3.10
C PHE A 517 27.26 13.33 1.82
N HIS A 518 26.73 14.51 1.50
CA HIS A 518 25.96 14.76 0.25
C HIS A 518 24.91 13.67 -0.12
N THR A 519 24.46 12.87 0.86
CA THR A 519 23.64 11.69 0.63
C THR A 519 22.17 12.06 0.66
N SER A 520 21.40 11.45 -0.24
CA SER A 520 19.95 11.58 -0.25
C SER A 520 19.36 11.07 1.09
N LEU A 521 18.15 11.51 1.48
CA LEU A 521 17.44 10.92 2.64
C LEU A 521 17.29 9.39 2.54
N ARG A 522 17.43 8.83 1.33
CA ARG A 522 17.37 7.40 1.05
C ARG A 522 18.64 6.64 1.42
N GLU A 523 19.76 7.32 1.63
CA GLU A 523 21.04 6.70 2.01
C GLU A 523 21.39 6.98 3.47
N ASN A 524 20.55 7.71 4.20
CA ASN A 524 20.72 7.95 5.64
C ASN A 524 19.98 6.87 6.45
N PHE A 525 20.69 5.83 6.88
CA PHE A 525 20.09 4.73 7.64
C PHE A 525 19.38 5.20 8.93
N THR A 526 19.92 6.18 9.68
CA THR A 526 19.25 6.68 10.90
C THR A 526 17.91 7.35 10.59
N ALA A 527 17.82 8.07 9.46
CA ALA A 527 16.57 8.68 9.03
C ALA A 527 15.55 7.62 8.59
N ARG A 528 15.99 6.58 7.88
CA ARG A 528 15.14 5.47 7.44
C ARG A 528 14.66 4.61 8.59
N LEU A 529 15.55 4.24 9.52
CA LEU A 529 15.21 3.52 10.75
C LEU A 529 14.21 4.31 11.60
N TRP A 530 14.45 5.61 11.81
CA TRP A 530 13.48 6.46 12.50
C TRP A 530 12.11 6.45 11.79
N ALA A 531 12.10 6.63 10.46
CA ALA A 531 10.88 6.66 9.68
C ALA A 531 10.11 5.32 9.72
N TYR A 532 10.84 4.21 9.66
CA TYR A 532 10.30 2.86 9.82
C TYR A 532 9.61 2.70 11.19
N LEU A 533 10.35 3.01 12.27
CA LEU A 533 9.86 2.88 13.65
C LEU A 533 8.69 3.82 13.96
N ILE A 534 8.73 5.09 13.53
CA ILE A 534 7.66 6.06 13.81
C ILE A 534 6.39 5.77 13.02
N VAL A 535 6.51 5.28 11.78
CA VAL A 535 5.32 4.86 11.01
C VAL A 535 4.64 3.70 11.70
N GLN A 536 5.38 2.69 12.16
CA GLN A 536 4.83 1.59 12.95
C GLN A 536 4.17 2.09 14.25
N ASP A 537 4.84 2.95 15.03
CA ASP A 537 4.27 3.55 16.25
C ASP A 537 2.95 4.29 15.96
N LEU A 538 2.91 5.13 14.93
CA LEU A 538 1.72 5.90 14.56
C LEU A 538 0.55 5.00 14.13
N LEU A 539 0.82 3.98 13.31
CA LEU A 539 -0.22 3.02 12.89
C LEU A 539 -0.79 2.27 14.09
N ALA A 540 0.08 1.82 14.99
CA ALA A 540 -0.36 1.09 16.17
C ALA A 540 -1.10 2.01 17.16
N ARG A 541 -0.69 3.27 17.30
CA ARG A 541 -1.44 4.31 18.05
C ARG A 541 -2.81 4.59 17.45
N ALA A 542 -2.93 4.58 16.13
CA ALA A 542 -4.22 4.71 15.44
C ALA A 542 -5.15 3.54 15.78
N ASP A 543 -4.62 2.31 15.87
CA ASP A 543 -5.40 1.12 16.27
C ASP A 543 -5.80 1.12 17.73
N LEU A 544 -5.02 1.79 18.58
CA LEU A 544 -5.25 1.92 20.02
C LEU A 544 -6.24 3.04 20.38
N SER A 545 -6.42 4.00 19.49
CA SER A 545 -7.24 5.20 19.74
C SER A 545 -8.73 4.91 19.62
N GLU A 546 -9.50 5.29 20.64
CA GLU A 546 -10.98 5.28 20.60
C GLU A 546 -11.55 6.59 20.04
N ASN A 547 -10.71 7.61 19.85
CA ASN A 547 -11.10 8.91 19.32
C ASN A 547 -10.86 8.96 17.81
N VAL A 548 -11.94 9.06 17.04
CA VAL A 548 -11.90 9.11 15.56
C VAL A 548 -10.98 10.20 15.04
N THR A 549 -10.99 11.38 15.65
CA THR A 549 -10.13 12.50 15.22
C THR A 549 -8.66 12.21 15.48
N GLU A 550 -8.32 11.61 16.62
CA GLU A 550 -6.95 11.22 16.96
C GLU A 550 -6.44 10.09 16.04
N THR A 551 -7.30 9.11 15.75
CA THR A 551 -7.03 8.05 14.75
C THR A 551 -6.76 8.62 13.37
N GLN A 552 -7.57 9.58 12.91
CA GLN A 552 -7.36 10.27 11.62
C GLN A 552 -6.05 11.04 11.59
N GLN A 553 -5.68 11.71 12.69
CA GLN A 553 -4.40 12.42 12.80
C GLN A 553 -3.20 11.47 12.72
N PHE A 554 -3.22 10.35 13.44
CA PHE A 554 -2.15 9.36 13.37
C PHE A 554 -2.04 8.72 11.98
N HIS A 555 -3.16 8.38 11.35
CA HIS A 555 -3.14 7.90 9.96
C HIS A 555 -2.60 8.94 8.98
N ALA A 556 -2.98 10.21 9.11
CA ALA A 556 -2.47 11.27 8.22
C ALA A 556 -0.96 11.47 8.37
N GLN A 557 -0.44 11.47 9.61
CA GLN A 557 1.00 11.57 9.87
C GLN A 557 1.76 10.34 9.34
N ALA A 558 1.26 9.12 9.60
CA ALA A 558 1.87 7.89 9.11
C ALA A 558 1.90 7.85 7.58
N LEU A 559 0.80 8.23 6.92
CA LEU A 559 0.70 8.32 5.46
C LEU A 559 1.72 9.31 4.89
N GLN A 560 1.85 10.49 5.50
CA GLN A 560 2.80 11.51 5.04
C GLN A 560 4.26 11.04 5.14
N ILE A 561 4.64 10.41 6.26
CA ILE A 561 6.00 9.88 6.45
C ILE A 561 6.25 8.70 5.50
N ALA A 562 5.30 7.77 5.37
CA ALA A 562 5.41 6.63 4.46
C ALA A 562 5.59 7.07 3.00
N LEU A 563 4.83 8.05 2.53
CA LEU A 563 4.99 8.62 1.18
C LEU A 563 6.35 9.31 1.00
N ARG A 564 6.80 10.06 2.00
CA ARG A 564 8.09 10.78 1.96
C ARG A 564 9.29 9.83 1.90
N PHE A 565 9.26 8.73 2.65
CA PHE A 565 10.36 7.76 2.70
C PHE A 565 10.23 6.63 1.68
N GLY A 566 9.07 6.51 1.02
CA GLY A 566 8.80 5.47 0.03
C GLY A 566 8.50 4.11 0.64
N PHE A 567 7.73 4.08 1.74
CA PHE A 567 7.29 2.83 2.36
C PHE A 567 5.94 2.37 1.85
N VAL A 568 5.82 1.09 1.54
CA VAL A 568 4.53 0.41 1.34
C VAL A 568 4.05 -0.07 2.70
N THR A 569 2.89 0.41 3.11
CA THR A 569 2.28 0.16 4.44
C THR A 569 0.83 -0.24 4.25
N ARG A 570 0.06 -0.41 5.33
CA ARG A 570 -1.39 -0.57 5.21
C ARG A 570 -2.11 0.67 4.64
N LEU A 571 -1.46 1.85 4.63
CA LEU A 571 -2.00 3.11 4.11
C LEU A 571 -1.50 3.44 2.69
N THR A 572 -0.46 2.77 2.20
CA THR A 572 0.19 3.06 0.91
C THR A 572 0.36 1.81 0.06
N SER A 573 0.39 1.98 -1.25
CA SER A 573 0.62 0.89 -2.21
C SER A 573 1.52 1.36 -3.34
N LEU A 574 2.33 0.46 -3.87
CA LEU A 574 3.16 0.71 -5.05
C LEU A 574 2.41 0.25 -6.30
N VAL A 575 2.31 1.11 -7.30
CA VAL A 575 1.70 0.79 -8.61
C VAL A 575 2.67 1.06 -9.74
N VAL A 576 2.69 0.16 -10.72
CA VAL A 576 3.46 0.26 -11.97
C VAL A 576 2.47 0.21 -13.12
N VAL A 577 2.57 1.13 -14.08
CA VAL A 577 1.82 1.10 -15.34
C VAL A 577 2.81 1.17 -16.49
N TYR A 578 2.78 0.17 -17.36
CA TYR A 578 3.72 0.07 -18.47
C TYR A 578 3.17 0.87 -19.67
N PRO A 579 3.92 1.83 -20.24
CA PRO A 579 3.62 2.36 -21.58
C PRO A 579 3.75 1.23 -22.62
N ASP A 580 3.01 1.30 -23.74
CA ASP A 580 2.90 0.18 -24.68
C ASP A 580 4.27 -0.31 -25.20
N ASP A 581 4.41 -1.63 -25.34
CA ASP A 581 5.48 -2.24 -26.13
C ASP A 581 5.30 -1.88 -27.61
N GLU A 582 6.42 -1.57 -28.28
CA GLU A 582 6.48 -1.56 -29.74
C GLU A 582 6.06 -2.92 -30.27
N TYR A 583 4.93 -2.99 -30.98
CA TYR A 583 4.75 -4.02 -31.98
C TYR A 583 5.80 -3.78 -33.07
N VAL A 584 6.95 -4.45 -32.97
CA VAL A 584 7.82 -4.69 -34.12
C VAL A 584 7.02 -5.55 -35.08
N ILE A 585 6.38 -4.91 -36.04
CA ILE A 585 5.94 -5.60 -37.25
C ILE A 585 7.24 -5.96 -37.97
N VAL A 586 7.65 -7.23 -37.86
CA VAL A 586 8.64 -7.79 -38.78
C VAL A 586 8.07 -7.58 -40.17
N SER A 587 8.69 -6.67 -40.91
CA SER A 587 8.44 -6.46 -42.32
C SER A 587 8.88 -7.71 -43.06
N SER A 588 7.97 -8.62 -43.36
CA SER A 588 8.10 -9.41 -44.58
C SER A 588 7.77 -8.46 -45.74
N GLN A 589 8.81 -8.00 -46.42
CA GLN A 589 8.68 -7.50 -47.78
C GLN A 589 8.05 -8.62 -48.61
N ASP A 590 6.79 -8.45 -48.98
CA ASP A 590 6.27 -8.71 -50.32
C ASP A 590 4.79 -8.30 -50.35
N GLU A 591 4.57 -7.13 -50.95
CA GLU A 591 3.47 -6.78 -51.87
C GLU A 591 3.16 -5.28 -51.78
N LEU A 592 3.93 -4.53 -52.59
CA LEU A 592 3.59 -3.20 -53.04
C LEU A 592 2.40 -3.27 -54.03
N HIS A 593 1.50 -2.31 -53.87
CA HIS A 593 0.43 -1.90 -54.79
C HIS A 593 -0.78 -2.81 -54.94
N HIS A 594 -1.93 -2.37 -54.39
CA HIS A 594 -3.07 -1.97 -55.22
C HIS A 594 -4.08 -1.11 -54.43
N GLU A 595 -4.29 0.11 -54.91
CA GLU A 595 -5.53 0.83 -54.70
C GLU A 595 -6.70 0.02 -55.28
N ARG A 596 -7.86 -0.03 -54.60
CA ARG A 596 -9.15 0.51 -55.08
C ARG A 596 -10.37 -0.10 -54.38
N ASN A 597 -11.32 0.81 -54.17
CA ASN A 597 -12.76 0.71 -54.39
C ASN A 597 -13.60 -0.27 -53.56
N TRP A 598 -14.42 0.36 -52.72
CA TRP A 598 -15.79 0.00 -52.42
C TRP A 598 -16.50 -0.66 -53.62
N HIS A 599 -16.85 -1.94 -53.50
CA HIS A 599 -17.84 -2.62 -54.35
C HIS A 599 -18.88 -3.32 -53.46
N HIS A 600 -20.15 -3.04 -53.75
CA HIS A 600 -21.32 -3.76 -53.25
C HIS A 600 -21.31 -5.23 -53.72
N PRO A 601 -21.89 -6.17 -52.94
CA PRO A 601 -22.38 -7.42 -53.48
C PRO A 601 -23.91 -7.53 -53.38
N ASN A 602 -24.57 -7.44 -54.54
CA ASN A 602 -25.76 -8.21 -54.95
C ASN A 602 -25.24 -9.10 -56.11
N ASN A 603 -25.67 -10.32 -56.42
CA ASN A 603 -26.74 -11.22 -56.00
C ASN A 603 -26.48 -12.60 -56.68
N TYR A 604 -27.34 -13.59 -56.34
CA TYR A 604 -27.66 -14.90 -56.97
C TYR A 604 -27.25 -16.11 -56.12
N GLU A 605 -28.18 -16.65 -55.30
CA GLU A 605 -29.25 -17.65 -55.62
C GLU A 605 -28.64 -19.05 -55.88
N SER A 606 -29.12 -20.16 -55.34
CA SER A 606 -30.44 -20.54 -54.81
C SER A 606 -30.30 -21.87 -54.04
N SER A 607 -31.23 -22.16 -53.12
CA SER A 607 -31.93 -23.46 -53.02
C SER A 607 -32.98 -23.46 -51.89
N PHE A 608 -34.18 -23.94 -52.25
CA PHE A 608 -35.33 -24.40 -51.44
C PHE A 608 -36.44 -23.42 -50.96
N SER A 609 -37.47 -23.36 -51.84
CA SER A 609 -38.92 -23.64 -51.59
C SER A 609 -39.79 -22.75 -50.67
N SER A 610 -40.49 -21.78 -51.31
CA SER A 610 -41.96 -21.72 -51.56
C SER A 610 -42.95 -22.23 -50.47
N PHE A 611 -44.03 -21.55 -50.04
CA PHE A 611 -45.07 -20.75 -50.75
C PHE A 611 -45.91 -19.82 -49.82
N ARG A 612 -46.17 -18.57 -50.28
CA ARG A 612 -47.40 -17.71 -50.24
C ARG A 612 -48.09 -17.35 -48.89
N ARG A 613 -48.73 -16.19 -48.65
CA ARG A 613 -49.07 -14.87 -49.29
C ARG A 613 -49.84 -14.11 -48.16
N LEU A 614 -49.84 -12.79 -47.95
CA LEU A 614 -50.37 -11.68 -48.77
C LEU A 614 -50.20 -10.36 -47.97
N GLY A 615 -49.89 -9.24 -48.64
CA GLY A 615 -50.21 -7.88 -48.13
C GLY A 615 -49.09 -6.84 -48.13
N ARG A 616 -48.80 -6.24 -49.29
CA ARG A 616 -47.98 -5.02 -49.46
C ARG A 616 -48.69 -3.79 -48.89
N SER A 617 -47.95 -2.91 -48.22
CA SER A 617 -48.05 -1.46 -48.47
C SER A 617 -46.65 -0.84 -48.48
N ASN A 618 -46.39 -0.05 -49.52
CA ASN A 618 -45.12 0.62 -49.79
C ASN A 618 -44.95 1.84 -48.87
N ILE A 619 -43.88 1.88 -48.08
CA ILE A 619 -43.39 3.12 -47.49
C ILE A 619 -41.91 3.27 -47.87
N ARG A 620 -41.63 4.28 -48.69
CA ARG A 620 -40.28 4.79 -48.97
C ARG A 620 -39.65 5.24 -47.64
N GLY A 621 -38.61 4.54 -47.19
CA GLY A 621 -37.84 4.88 -46.00
C GLY A 621 -36.48 5.50 -46.35
N ASN A 622 -36.44 6.83 -46.25
CA ASN A 622 -35.30 7.76 -46.19
C ASN A 622 -33.85 7.24 -46.30
N LYS A 623 -33.12 7.83 -47.26
CA LYS A 623 -31.65 8.03 -47.21
C LYS A 623 -31.26 8.56 -45.83
N THR A 624 -30.57 7.77 -45.03
CA THR A 624 -29.77 8.24 -43.90
C THR A 624 -28.61 9.08 -44.47
N ILE A 625 -28.73 10.40 -44.40
CA ILE A 625 -27.62 11.32 -44.65
C ILE A 625 -26.62 11.10 -43.52
N ILE A 626 -25.55 10.33 -43.77
CA ILE A 626 -24.38 10.28 -42.89
C ILE A 626 -23.68 11.64 -43.02
N ALA A 627 -23.96 12.52 -42.05
CA ALA A 627 -23.44 13.87 -42.01
C ALA A 627 -22.24 13.92 -41.04
N ASP A 628 -21.04 14.17 -41.58
CA ASP A 628 -19.82 14.51 -40.84
C ASP A 628 -20.00 15.89 -40.15
N LEU A 629 -20.83 16.00 -39.11
CA LEU A 629 -21.25 17.28 -38.51
C LEU A 629 -20.94 17.40 -37.02
N ASP A 630 -19.66 17.29 -36.67
CA ASP A 630 -19.19 17.86 -35.41
C ASP A 630 -19.03 19.39 -35.54
N PRO A 631 -19.02 20.19 -34.45
CA PRO A 631 -19.37 19.76 -33.11
C PRO A 631 -20.89 19.56 -32.96
N HIS A 632 -21.28 18.30 -32.72
CA HIS A 632 -22.58 17.95 -32.19
C HIS A 632 -22.41 17.47 -30.76
N PHE A 633 -23.31 17.88 -29.89
CA PHE A 633 -23.27 17.55 -28.48
C PHE A 633 -24.33 16.51 -28.21
N ILE A 634 -23.94 15.45 -27.50
CA ILE A 634 -24.85 14.47 -26.91
C ILE A 634 -24.69 14.64 -25.40
N VAL A 635 -25.76 15.09 -24.73
CA VAL A 635 -25.73 15.39 -23.30
C VAL A 635 -26.83 14.62 -22.57
N TYR A 636 -26.51 14.18 -21.36
CA TYR A 636 -27.43 13.52 -20.45
C TYR A 636 -27.85 14.50 -19.36
N ALA A 637 -29.13 14.50 -19.01
CA ALA A 637 -29.70 15.39 -18.01
C ALA A 637 -30.33 14.57 -16.88
N GLN A 638 -30.31 15.10 -15.66
CA GLN A 638 -30.82 14.38 -14.49
C GLN A 638 -32.34 14.17 -14.61
N GLY A 639 -32.77 12.92 -14.39
CA GLY A 639 -34.18 12.53 -14.44
C GLY A 639 -34.75 12.32 -15.85
N PHE A 640 -33.90 12.20 -16.87
CA PHE A 640 -34.34 12.01 -18.27
C PHE A 640 -33.56 10.88 -18.96
N ASN A 641 -34.25 9.81 -19.38
CA ASN A 641 -33.63 8.57 -19.86
C ASN A 641 -33.16 8.59 -21.31
N LEU A 642 -33.57 9.58 -22.12
CA LEU A 642 -33.18 9.70 -23.52
C LEU A 642 -32.23 10.90 -23.68
N PRO A 643 -31.04 10.77 -24.27
CA PRO A 643 -30.11 11.89 -24.37
C PRO A 643 -30.65 13.01 -25.26
N LEU A 644 -30.20 14.23 -24.97
CA LEU A 644 -30.49 15.42 -25.77
C LEU A 644 -29.32 15.66 -26.72
N CYS A 645 -29.61 16.08 -27.95
CA CYS A 645 -28.56 16.35 -28.92
C CYS A 645 -28.78 17.65 -29.71
N PHE A 646 -27.71 18.41 -29.94
CA PHE A 646 -27.78 19.66 -30.70
C PHE A 646 -26.43 19.94 -31.38
N ASN A 647 -26.46 20.71 -32.47
CA ASN A 647 -25.24 21.21 -33.08
C ASN A 647 -24.91 22.56 -32.47
N PHE A 648 -23.64 22.96 -32.39
CA PHE A 648 -23.29 24.32 -31.97
C PHE A 648 -22.06 24.81 -32.75
N HIS A 649 -22.30 25.57 -33.81
CA HIS A 649 -21.21 26.00 -34.71
C HIS A 649 -20.75 27.43 -34.39
N GLY A 650 -19.42 27.62 -34.35
CA GLY A 650 -18.75 28.93 -34.28
C GLY A 650 -18.31 29.41 -35.67
N HIS A 651 -17.65 30.57 -35.73
CA HIS A 651 -16.90 30.98 -36.91
C HIS A 651 -15.52 30.30 -36.95
N ASN A 652 -14.83 30.37 -38.08
CA ASN A 652 -13.47 29.84 -38.19
C ASN A 652 -12.56 30.46 -37.12
N GLY A 653 -11.84 29.62 -36.36
CA GLY A 653 -10.94 30.04 -35.29
C GLY A 653 -11.62 30.41 -33.96
N ALA A 654 -12.94 30.29 -33.84
CA ALA A 654 -13.65 30.61 -32.60
C ALA A 654 -13.25 29.68 -31.45
N TYR A 655 -13.23 30.23 -30.23
CA TYR A 655 -13.03 29.49 -28.98
C TYR A 655 -14.37 29.29 -28.28
N MET A 656 -14.59 28.09 -27.75
CA MET A 656 -15.84 27.68 -27.09
C MET A 656 -15.56 27.20 -25.67
N ASN A 657 -16.42 27.61 -24.74
CA ASN A 657 -16.40 27.14 -23.36
C ASN A 657 -17.26 25.87 -23.20
N LEU A 658 -16.62 24.71 -23.04
CA LEU A 658 -17.31 23.42 -22.89
C LEU A 658 -17.72 23.17 -21.43
N ILE A 659 -16.76 23.36 -20.52
CA ILE A 659 -16.93 23.18 -19.08
C ILE A 659 -16.28 24.38 -18.38
N ARG A 660 -17.03 25.01 -17.47
CA ARG A 660 -16.54 26.08 -16.62
C ARG A 660 -16.82 25.76 -15.15
N ASP A 661 -15.75 25.51 -14.43
CA ASP A 661 -15.67 25.28 -12.98
C ASP A 661 -14.31 25.88 -12.50
N PRO A 662 -13.80 25.70 -11.25
CA PRO A 662 -12.38 25.97 -10.96
C PRO A 662 -11.42 25.24 -11.91
N GLN A 663 -11.87 24.12 -12.50
CA GLN A 663 -11.27 23.45 -13.64
C GLN A 663 -12.06 23.82 -14.91
N SER A 664 -11.40 24.14 -16.02
CA SER A 664 -12.08 24.53 -17.27
C SER A 664 -11.67 23.67 -18.46
N VAL A 665 -12.62 23.47 -19.39
CA VAL A 665 -12.36 22.81 -20.68
C VAL A 665 -12.86 23.72 -21.80
N ASN A 666 -11.93 24.14 -22.64
CA ASN A 666 -12.18 25.01 -23.78
C ASN A 666 -11.83 24.28 -25.09
N GLY A 667 -12.47 24.66 -26.18
CA GLY A 667 -12.19 24.11 -27.50
C GLY A 667 -12.06 25.17 -28.58
N GLN A 668 -11.06 25.06 -29.44
CA GLN A 668 -10.96 25.84 -30.67
C GLN A 668 -11.59 25.08 -31.83
N VAL A 669 -12.32 25.80 -32.69
CA VAL A 669 -12.95 25.21 -33.87
C VAL A 669 -12.43 25.80 -35.18
N THR A 670 -12.40 24.98 -36.24
CA THR A 670 -11.99 25.37 -37.59
C THR A 670 -13.08 25.02 -38.60
N SER A 671 -13.31 25.88 -39.60
CA SER A 671 -14.34 25.66 -40.62
C SER A 671 -14.06 24.40 -41.46
N ARG A 672 -15.14 23.73 -41.87
CA ARG A 672 -15.10 22.62 -42.83
C ARG A 672 -14.72 23.15 -44.21
N ILE A 673 -13.74 22.49 -44.84
CA ILE A 673 -13.15 22.92 -46.13
C ILE A 673 -14.21 23.20 -47.21
N SER A 674 -15.27 22.39 -47.30
CA SER A 674 -16.33 22.56 -48.31
C SER A 674 -17.58 23.32 -47.85
N HIS A 675 -17.71 23.62 -46.55
CA HIS A 675 -18.91 24.22 -45.97
C HIS A 675 -18.54 25.14 -44.80
N PRO A 676 -18.17 26.42 -45.05
CA PRO A 676 -17.58 27.30 -44.04
C PRO A 676 -18.45 27.56 -42.80
N LYS A 677 -19.76 27.34 -42.91
CA LYS A 677 -20.75 27.46 -41.82
C LYS A 677 -20.75 26.29 -40.83
N MET A 678 -20.02 25.21 -41.15
CA MET A 678 -19.80 24.05 -40.27
C MET A 678 -18.36 24.11 -39.79
N THR A 679 -18.12 23.75 -38.54
CA THR A 679 -16.81 23.85 -37.89
C THR A 679 -16.47 22.54 -37.20
N TYR A 680 -15.21 22.22 -36.89
CA TYR A 680 -14.82 21.03 -36.12
C TYR A 680 -13.87 21.41 -34.98
N PHE A 681 -13.86 20.68 -33.86
CA PHE A 681 -12.83 20.86 -32.85
C PHE A 681 -11.47 20.41 -33.37
N THR A 682 -10.50 21.32 -33.35
CA THR A 682 -9.12 21.07 -33.79
C THR A 682 -8.13 21.23 -32.63
N THR A 683 -8.56 21.86 -31.53
CA THR A 683 -7.78 21.93 -30.30
C THR A 683 -8.71 21.90 -29.09
N LEU A 684 -8.33 21.13 -28.07
CA LEU A 684 -8.97 21.12 -26.76
C LEU A 684 -7.95 21.54 -25.71
N PHE A 685 -8.34 22.40 -24.79
CA PHE A 685 -7.52 22.85 -23.68
C PHE A 685 -8.23 22.51 -22.36
N LEU A 686 -7.56 21.75 -21.51
CA LEU A 686 -8.04 21.39 -20.18
C LEU A 686 -7.16 22.10 -19.15
N ARG A 687 -7.75 23.03 -18.41
CA ARG A 687 -7.13 23.70 -17.27
C ARG A 687 -7.47 22.91 -16.01
N LEU A 688 -6.53 22.10 -15.54
CA LEU A 688 -6.70 21.28 -14.34
C LEU A 688 -5.76 21.84 -13.27
N ASN A 689 -6.19 21.87 -12.01
CA ASN A 689 -5.55 22.55 -10.87
C ASN A 689 -4.05 22.90 -11.04
N GLN A 690 -3.16 21.90 -11.09
CA GLN A 690 -1.71 22.05 -11.27
C GLN A 690 -1.21 21.53 -12.63
N VAL A 691 -2.10 21.24 -13.59
CA VAL A 691 -1.77 20.64 -14.89
C VAL A 691 -2.65 21.22 -16.00
N ASN A 692 -2.04 21.87 -16.97
CA ASN A 692 -2.69 22.25 -18.22
C ASN A 692 -2.43 21.20 -19.29
N ILE A 693 -3.46 20.85 -20.07
CA ILE A 693 -3.34 19.88 -21.16
C ILE A 693 -3.91 20.49 -22.44
N THR A 694 -3.10 20.59 -23.48
CA THR A 694 -3.52 20.98 -24.83
C THR A 694 -3.49 19.76 -25.75
N ILE A 695 -4.62 19.46 -26.40
CA ILE A 695 -4.79 18.29 -27.24
C ILE A 695 -5.15 18.74 -28.65
N THR A 696 -4.36 18.35 -29.64
CA THR A 696 -4.66 18.49 -31.08
C THR A 696 -4.77 17.09 -31.70
N PRO A 697 -5.25 16.94 -32.94
CA PRO A 697 -5.23 15.64 -33.62
C PRO A 697 -3.85 14.98 -33.71
N ASP A 698 -2.78 15.76 -33.61
CA ASP A 698 -1.43 15.26 -33.87
C ASP A 698 -0.53 15.29 -32.63
N ARG A 699 -0.84 16.16 -31.67
CA ARG A 699 0.02 16.41 -30.50
C ARG A 699 -0.76 16.44 -29.20
N LEU A 700 -0.04 16.07 -28.14
CA LEU A 700 -0.41 16.22 -26.75
C LEU A 700 0.66 17.11 -26.09
N GLU A 701 0.22 18.20 -25.50
CA GLU A 701 1.05 19.11 -24.72
C GLU A 701 0.54 19.14 -23.28
N VAL A 702 1.44 18.99 -22.32
CA VAL A 702 1.16 18.94 -20.88
C VAL A 702 2.11 19.88 -20.17
N ASP A 703 1.57 20.84 -19.43
CA ASP A 703 2.31 21.82 -18.65
C ASP A 703 1.88 21.77 -17.19
N CYS A 704 2.78 21.40 -16.27
CA CYS A 704 2.49 21.50 -14.84
C CYS A 704 2.75 22.92 -14.30
N LEU A 705 1.85 23.37 -13.43
CA LEU A 705 1.88 24.69 -12.81
C LEU A 705 2.37 24.59 -11.36
N GLY A 706 3.19 25.56 -10.93
CA GLY A 706 3.54 25.74 -9.52
C GLY A 706 2.37 26.26 -8.70
N ASP A 707 2.54 26.35 -7.38
CA ASP A 707 1.51 26.85 -6.44
C ASP A 707 1.09 28.31 -6.72
N ASP A 708 1.91 29.07 -7.46
CA ASP A 708 1.64 30.43 -7.92
C ASP A 708 0.93 30.52 -9.29
N GLY A 709 0.63 29.36 -9.90
CA GLY A 709 -0.02 29.27 -11.21
C GLY A 709 0.90 29.53 -12.41
N THR A 710 2.22 29.64 -12.21
CA THR A 710 3.18 29.80 -13.30
C THR A 710 3.68 28.44 -13.82
N PRO A 711 3.97 28.29 -15.13
CA PRO A 711 4.56 27.07 -15.67
C PRO A 711 5.92 26.80 -15.03
N GLN A 712 6.13 25.61 -14.48
CA GLN A 712 7.46 25.18 -14.01
C GLN A 712 8.39 24.98 -15.21
N ARG A 713 9.01 26.05 -15.72
CA ARG A 713 10.10 25.93 -16.69
C ARG A 713 11.36 25.51 -15.96
N THR A 714 11.90 24.34 -16.32
CA THR A 714 13.25 23.91 -15.93
C THR A 714 14.29 24.80 -16.62
N ASN A 715 14.56 25.97 -16.06
CA ASN A 715 15.78 26.69 -16.41
C ASN A 715 16.95 25.99 -15.73
N ASN A 716 17.79 25.35 -16.56
CA ASN A 716 19.15 24.93 -16.22
C ASN A 716 20.02 26.16 -15.90
N GLN A 717 19.81 26.85 -14.78
CA GLN A 717 20.81 27.78 -14.24
C GLN A 717 20.80 27.78 -12.71
N ASN A 718 21.99 27.51 -12.17
CA ASN A 718 22.37 27.64 -10.77
C ASN A 718 21.85 28.95 -10.17
N SER A 719 21.08 28.86 -9.09
CA SER A 719 20.94 29.97 -8.15
C SER A 719 21.09 29.46 -6.72
N ASN A 720 22.13 29.97 -6.06
CA ASN A 720 22.35 29.85 -4.63
C ASN A 720 21.27 30.68 -3.91
N PHE A 721 20.37 30.04 -3.15
CA PHE A 721 19.56 30.73 -2.15
C PHE A 721 19.43 29.89 -0.88
N GLN A 722 19.91 30.46 0.22
CA GLN A 722 19.74 30.01 1.60
C GLN A 722 18.38 30.47 2.10
N ASP A 723 17.45 29.53 2.30
CA ASP A 723 16.44 29.60 3.35
C ASP A 723 15.78 28.22 3.52
N ASP A 724 15.76 27.72 4.76
CA ASP A 724 15.60 26.30 5.10
C ASP A 724 14.30 26.06 5.90
N ASP A 725 13.15 26.25 5.25
CA ASP A 725 11.83 25.83 5.79
C ASP A 725 11.42 24.45 5.25
N ILE A 726 10.67 23.67 6.03
CA ILE A 726 10.12 22.36 5.68
C ILE A 726 9.27 22.43 4.39
N ASN A 727 8.53 23.52 4.18
CA ASN A 727 7.76 23.71 2.94
C ASN A 727 8.66 23.94 1.71
N SER A 728 9.87 24.49 1.89
CA SER A 728 10.85 24.68 0.81
C SER A 728 11.49 23.35 0.38
N ARG A 729 11.59 22.39 1.30
CA ARG A 729 12.12 21.04 1.04
C ARG A 729 11.06 20.12 0.42
N ILE A 730 9.78 20.32 0.74
CA ILE A 730 8.64 19.70 0.04
C ILE A 730 8.57 20.19 -1.42
N ARG A 731 8.80 21.49 -1.66
CA ARG A 731 8.94 22.04 -3.02
C ARG A 731 10.07 21.37 -3.80
N ARG A 732 11.24 21.15 -3.18
CA ARG A 732 12.36 20.41 -3.81
C ARG A 732 12.02 18.96 -4.20
N PHE A 733 11.20 18.25 -3.43
CA PHE A 733 10.77 16.88 -3.78
C PHE A 733 9.72 16.88 -4.90
N ASN A 734 8.86 17.91 -4.94
CA ASN A 734 8.01 18.17 -6.10
C ASN A 734 8.83 18.57 -7.34
N ASP A 735 9.98 19.24 -7.17
CA ASP A 735 10.87 19.64 -8.26
C ASP A 735 11.67 18.46 -8.87
N GLU A 736 11.97 17.40 -8.10
CA GLU A 736 12.53 16.17 -8.70
C GLU A 736 11.49 15.37 -9.47
N ALA A 737 10.23 15.37 -9.02
CA ALA A 737 9.10 14.89 -9.82
C ALA A 737 8.80 15.81 -11.02
N SER A 738 9.24 17.07 -10.98
CA SER A 738 9.06 18.06 -12.05
C SER A 738 10.06 17.95 -13.20
N LYS A 739 11.11 17.12 -13.07
CA LYS A 739 12.06 16.87 -14.17
C LYS A 739 11.41 16.28 -15.44
N TYR A 740 10.17 15.81 -15.34
CA TYR A 740 9.34 15.31 -16.45
C TYR A 740 8.00 16.05 -16.63
N CYS A 741 7.83 17.23 -16.02
CA CYS A 741 6.54 17.93 -15.91
C CYS A 741 6.17 18.86 -17.08
N SER A 742 6.97 18.89 -18.15
CA SER A 742 6.59 19.52 -19.41
C SER A 742 6.80 18.54 -20.55
N LEU A 743 5.75 18.34 -21.35
CA LEU A 743 5.77 17.45 -22.50
C LEU A 743 5.10 18.13 -23.67
N ASN A 744 5.75 18.09 -24.83
CA ASN A 744 5.12 18.36 -26.12
C ASN A 744 5.51 17.24 -27.08
N SER A 745 4.57 16.34 -27.35
CA SER A 745 4.86 15.11 -28.09
C SER A 745 3.65 14.64 -28.91
N THR A 746 3.81 13.53 -29.63
CA THR A 746 2.66 12.82 -30.19
C THR A 746 1.81 12.22 -29.06
N TRP A 747 0.55 11.86 -29.35
CA TRP A 747 -0.31 11.20 -28.35
C TRP A 747 0.34 9.94 -27.77
N LYS A 748 1.06 9.16 -28.58
CA LYS A 748 1.71 7.92 -28.15
C LYS A 748 2.82 8.14 -27.13
N GLU A 749 3.65 9.15 -27.35
CA GLU A 749 4.81 9.46 -26.49
C GLU A 749 4.38 10.06 -25.15
N GLY A 750 3.19 10.66 -25.09
CA GLY A 750 2.69 11.34 -23.90
C GLY A 750 1.77 10.55 -22.99
N VAL A 751 1.41 9.32 -23.37
CA VAL A 751 0.54 8.44 -22.57
C VAL A 751 1.33 7.45 -21.72
N GLY A 752 0.74 6.99 -20.63
CA GLY A 752 1.40 6.09 -19.67
C GLY A 752 2.22 6.82 -18.59
N ARG A 753 2.20 8.16 -18.59
CA ARG A 753 2.80 9.02 -17.57
C ARG A 753 1.71 9.61 -16.66
N ILE A 754 2.07 9.89 -15.41
CA ILE A 754 1.23 10.60 -14.45
C ILE A 754 1.78 12.02 -14.32
N TYR A 755 0.93 13.02 -14.56
CA TYR A 755 1.25 14.45 -14.42
C TYR A 755 0.50 14.98 -13.21
N GLY A 756 1.19 15.23 -12.09
CA GLY A 756 0.53 15.58 -10.83
C GLY A 756 -0.48 14.51 -10.38
N ASN A 757 -1.77 14.85 -10.37
CA ASN A 757 -2.89 13.95 -10.09
C ASN A 757 -3.69 13.53 -11.34
N VAL A 758 -3.12 13.74 -12.54
CA VAL A 758 -3.74 13.46 -13.83
C VAL A 758 -3.06 12.27 -14.50
N LEU A 759 -3.85 11.26 -14.85
CA LEU A 759 -3.41 10.10 -15.64
C LEU A 759 -3.91 10.25 -17.09
N ILE A 760 -2.99 10.10 -18.05
CA ILE A 760 -3.32 10.11 -19.49
C ILE A 760 -2.98 8.73 -20.10
N VAL A 761 -3.97 8.05 -20.68
CA VAL A 761 -3.80 6.73 -21.31
C VAL A 761 -4.46 6.66 -22.68
N LEU A 762 -3.94 5.81 -23.58
CA LEU A 762 -4.61 5.43 -24.82
C LEU A 762 -5.31 4.09 -24.66
N ASP A 763 -6.53 3.97 -25.17
CA ASP A 763 -7.19 2.68 -25.32
C ASP A 763 -6.77 1.96 -26.62
N LYS A 764 -7.25 0.72 -26.80
CA LYS A 764 -6.99 -0.10 -28.00
C LYS A 764 -7.47 0.56 -29.30
N LYS A 765 -8.46 1.45 -29.24
CA LYS A 765 -8.99 2.20 -30.38
C LYS A 765 -8.24 3.52 -30.61
N LYS A 766 -7.18 3.79 -29.85
CA LYS A 766 -6.39 5.03 -29.86
C LYS A 766 -7.19 6.25 -29.42
N ASN A 767 -8.18 6.07 -28.56
CA ASN A 767 -8.85 7.16 -27.85
C ASN A 767 -8.01 7.56 -26.64
N LEU A 768 -7.85 8.86 -26.43
CA LEU A 768 -7.11 9.42 -25.32
C LEU A 768 -8.04 9.56 -24.11
N HIS A 769 -7.67 8.97 -22.98
CA HIS A 769 -8.39 9.08 -21.73
C HIS A 769 -7.60 9.96 -20.76
N VAL A 770 -8.25 10.99 -20.21
CA VAL A 770 -7.69 11.90 -19.20
C VAL A 770 -8.48 11.72 -17.92
N THR A 771 -7.81 11.29 -16.85
CA THR A 771 -8.43 10.97 -15.56
C THR A 771 -7.83 11.82 -14.45
N ILE A 772 -8.66 12.40 -13.58
CA ILE A 772 -8.26 13.38 -12.57
C ILE A 772 -8.65 12.90 -11.17
N GLY A 773 -7.79 13.17 -10.18
CA GLY A 773 -8.12 13.09 -8.76
C GLY A 773 -8.66 11.72 -8.39
N ASP A 774 -7.87 10.68 -8.60
CA ASP A 774 -8.22 9.30 -8.28
C ASP A 774 -9.42 8.74 -9.06
N GLY A 775 -9.71 9.27 -10.25
CA GLY A 775 -10.83 8.79 -11.07
C GLY A 775 -12.15 9.50 -10.82
N LEU A 776 -12.15 10.57 -10.03
CA LEU A 776 -13.34 11.36 -9.76
C LEU A 776 -13.77 12.22 -10.98
N ALA A 777 -12.90 12.44 -11.96
CA ALA A 777 -13.33 12.86 -13.29
C ALA A 777 -12.60 12.08 -14.37
N HIS A 778 -13.31 11.77 -15.46
CA HIS A 778 -12.81 11.00 -16.58
C HIS A 778 -13.31 11.59 -17.89
N PHE A 779 -12.38 12.03 -18.74
CA PHE A 779 -12.65 12.53 -20.08
C PHE A 779 -12.07 11.58 -21.13
N ALA A 780 -12.76 11.46 -22.26
CA ALA A 780 -12.27 10.73 -23.43
C ALA A 780 -12.22 11.67 -24.64
N VAL A 781 -11.09 11.66 -25.34
CA VAL A 781 -10.85 12.42 -26.56
C VAL A 781 -10.59 11.46 -27.71
N VAL A 782 -11.38 11.61 -28.76
CA VAL A 782 -11.38 10.74 -29.94
C VAL A 782 -10.88 11.54 -31.13
N ARG A 783 -9.99 10.97 -31.93
CA ARG A 783 -9.52 11.58 -33.18
C ARG A 783 -10.23 10.96 -34.39
N SER A 784 -10.70 11.79 -35.32
CA SER A 784 -11.36 11.34 -36.55
C SER A 784 -10.96 12.19 -37.77
N ARG A 785 -11.47 11.83 -38.95
CA ARG A 785 -11.32 12.56 -40.22
C ARG A 785 -12.64 12.62 -40.98
N ASN A 786 -12.90 13.75 -41.65
CA ASN A 786 -14.04 13.86 -42.56
C ASN A 786 -13.73 13.30 -43.96
N LYS A 787 -14.73 13.25 -44.84
CA LYS A 787 -14.59 12.77 -46.23
C LYS A 787 -13.50 13.46 -47.07
N LEU A 788 -13.07 14.66 -46.70
CA LEU A 788 -12.02 15.42 -47.38
C LEU A 788 -10.65 15.27 -46.68
N GLY A 789 -10.53 14.37 -45.71
CA GLY A 789 -9.28 14.10 -44.99
C GLY A 789 -8.95 15.08 -43.87
N GLN A 790 -9.79 16.09 -43.60
CA GLN A 790 -9.60 17.06 -42.51
C GLN A 790 -9.73 16.35 -41.16
N ARG A 791 -8.68 16.40 -40.34
CA ARG A 791 -8.64 15.80 -38.98
C ARG A 791 -9.37 16.68 -37.96
N PHE A 792 -10.02 16.04 -37.00
CA PHE A 792 -10.70 16.72 -35.91
C PHE A 792 -10.81 15.84 -34.66
N LEU A 793 -11.27 16.44 -33.56
CA LEU A 793 -11.43 15.83 -32.24
C LEU A 793 -12.91 15.73 -31.84
N GLY A 794 -13.25 14.66 -31.14
CA GLY A 794 -14.46 14.54 -30.33
C GLY A 794 -14.10 14.50 -28.85
N PHE A 795 -14.92 15.14 -28.01
CA PHE A 795 -14.72 15.20 -26.55
C PHE A 795 -15.92 14.61 -25.82
N TYR A 796 -15.67 13.75 -24.85
CA TYR A 796 -16.69 13.01 -24.11
C TYR A 796 -16.39 13.03 -22.61
N ILE A 797 -17.42 13.24 -21.80
CA ILE A 797 -17.35 13.12 -20.33
C ILE A 797 -17.84 11.72 -19.95
N LYS A 798 -17.00 10.93 -19.28
CA LYS A 798 -17.31 9.58 -18.79
C LYS A 798 -17.66 9.57 -17.30
N ASP A 799 -16.95 10.33 -16.48
CA ASP A 799 -17.21 10.53 -15.04
C ASP A 799 -16.89 11.98 -14.65
N GLN A 800 -17.57 12.51 -13.62
CA GLN A 800 -17.59 13.94 -13.29
C GLN A 800 -17.85 14.24 -11.80
N GLN A 801 -17.56 13.29 -10.89
CA GLN A 801 -17.75 13.43 -9.43
C GLN A 801 -17.02 14.62 -8.78
N ILE A 802 -15.91 15.12 -9.33
CA ILE A 802 -15.24 16.34 -8.82
C ILE A 802 -15.78 17.65 -9.38
N LEU A 803 -16.65 17.62 -10.40
CA LEU A 803 -17.22 18.85 -10.93
C LEU A 803 -18.23 19.41 -9.91
N SER A 804 -18.08 20.68 -9.56
CA SER A 804 -18.94 21.41 -8.64
C SER A 804 -20.39 21.37 -9.09
N PRO A 805 -21.37 21.42 -8.17
CA PRO A 805 -22.78 21.64 -8.51
C PRO A 805 -23.03 22.92 -9.32
N LEU A 806 -22.08 23.87 -9.32
CA LEU A 806 -22.12 25.13 -10.06
C LEU A 806 -21.52 25.07 -11.47
N THR A 807 -21.05 23.90 -11.91
CA THR A 807 -20.43 23.69 -13.23
C THR A 807 -21.31 24.23 -14.35
N HIS A 808 -20.70 25.02 -15.24
CA HIS A 808 -21.39 25.64 -16.38
C HIS A 808 -20.66 25.34 -17.71
N GLY A 809 -21.06 26.02 -18.80
CA GLY A 809 -20.52 25.81 -20.15
C GLY A 809 -21.50 25.09 -21.09
N ILE A 810 -21.12 24.85 -22.34
CA ILE A 810 -22.00 24.24 -23.36
C ILE A 810 -22.48 22.86 -22.90
N ILE A 811 -21.60 22.04 -22.33
CA ILE A 811 -21.92 20.69 -21.83
C ILE A 811 -21.94 20.62 -20.30
N GLY A 812 -21.09 21.39 -19.62
CA GLY A 812 -20.97 21.33 -18.16
C GLY A 812 -22.28 21.68 -17.43
N GLN A 813 -23.12 22.55 -17.99
CA GLN A 813 -24.41 22.92 -17.41
C GLN A 813 -25.42 21.77 -17.33
N PHE A 814 -25.17 20.62 -17.97
CA PHE A 814 -26.07 19.46 -17.93
C PHE A 814 -25.76 18.49 -16.78
N THR A 815 -24.64 18.66 -16.09
CA THR A 815 -24.26 17.90 -14.88
C THR A 815 -25.35 17.90 -13.80
N THR A 816 -26.01 19.04 -13.61
CA THR A 816 -27.06 19.24 -12.58
C THR A 816 -28.41 19.71 -13.16
N LYS A 817 -28.53 19.77 -14.49
CA LYS A 817 -29.76 20.26 -15.14
C LYS A 817 -30.81 19.17 -15.20
N THR A 818 -32.00 19.50 -14.72
CA THR A 818 -33.17 18.62 -14.74
C THR A 818 -34.02 18.86 -15.98
N VAL A 819 -34.40 17.79 -16.66
CA VAL A 819 -35.27 17.82 -17.86
C VAL A 819 -36.43 16.85 -17.65
N LYS A 820 -37.64 17.26 -18.05
CA LYS A 820 -38.85 16.43 -17.96
C LYS A 820 -39.58 16.40 -19.31
N LEU A 821 -40.21 15.27 -19.63
CA LEU A 821 -41.08 15.17 -20.80
C LEU A 821 -42.42 15.86 -20.50
N ILE A 822 -42.90 16.73 -21.40
CA ILE A 822 -44.20 17.41 -21.23
C ILE A 822 -45.33 16.65 -21.92
N SER A 823 -45.08 16.05 -23.08
CA SER A 823 -46.13 15.36 -23.85
C SER A 823 -45.58 14.22 -24.71
N PRO A 824 -46.33 13.13 -24.92
CA PRO A 824 -45.97 12.11 -25.90
C PRO A 824 -46.01 12.67 -27.33
N THR A 825 -45.21 12.05 -28.17
CA THR A 825 -44.87 12.38 -29.56
C THR A 825 -46.06 12.82 -30.41
N ARG A 826 -46.03 14.03 -30.98
CA ARG A 826 -46.99 14.43 -32.04
C ARG A 826 -46.33 14.27 -33.41
N ILE A 827 -46.96 13.49 -34.29
CA ILE A 827 -46.58 13.37 -35.70
C ILE A 827 -47.19 14.55 -36.44
N ALA A 828 -46.36 15.49 -36.89
CA ALA A 828 -46.80 16.56 -37.78
C ALA A 828 -46.45 16.19 -39.24
N ALA A 829 -47.45 16.24 -40.13
CA ALA A 829 -47.22 16.08 -41.55
C ALA A 829 -46.54 17.33 -42.12
N SER A 830 -45.29 17.20 -42.55
CA SER A 830 -44.57 18.26 -43.29
C SER A 830 -45.08 18.36 -44.72
N ARG A 831 -45.09 19.57 -45.30
CA ARG A 831 -45.42 19.85 -46.71
C ARG A 831 -44.57 19.06 -47.73
N ASN A 832 -43.47 18.41 -47.29
CA ASN A 832 -42.55 17.63 -48.11
C ASN A 832 -42.62 16.10 -47.88
N ASN A 833 -43.73 15.55 -47.39
CA ASN A 833 -43.94 14.10 -47.23
C ASN A 833 -42.98 13.37 -46.25
N SER A 834 -42.33 14.10 -45.33
CA SER A 834 -41.58 13.51 -44.21
C SER A 834 -42.37 13.65 -42.89
N THR A 835 -42.71 12.55 -42.24
CA THR A 835 -43.27 12.53 -40.89
C THR A 835 -42.16 12.85 -39.87
N GLU A 836 -42.19 14.02 -39.25
CA GLU A 836 -41.28 14.34 -38.13
C GLU A 836 -42.03 14.17 -36.79
N SER A 837 -41.53 13.25 -35.97
CA SER A 837 -41.98 13.03 -34.60
C SER A 837 -41.47 14.15 -33.70
N THR A 838 -42.33 15.12 -33.40
CA THR A 838 -42.00 16.25 -32.50
C THR A 838 -42.22 15.87 -31.04
N VAL A 839 -41.27 16.25 -30.19
CA VAL A 839 -41.25 15.99 -28.75
C VAL A 839 -41.07 17.32 -28.02
N LYS A 840 -41.87 17.57 -26.97
CA LYS A 840 -41.70 18.74 -26.10
C LYS A 840 -41.09 18.34 -24.76
N VAL A 841 -40.03 19.04 -24.37
CA VAL A 841 -39.35 18.86 -23.09
C VAL A 841 -39.41 20.14 -22.26
N ALA A 842 -39.65 19.99 -20.96
CA ALA A 842 -39.53 21.03 -19.95
C ALA A 842 -38.08 21.03 -19.47
N VAL A 843 -37.43 22.17 -19.60
CA VAL A 843 -36.05 22.37 -19.17
C VAL A 843 -36.06 23.42 -18.08
N ASN A 844 -35.47 23.10 -16.93
CA ASN A 844 -35.31 24.07 -15.86
C ASN A 844 -34.05 24.89 -16.14
N ARG A 845 -34.20 26.17 -16.51
CA ARG A 845 -33.09 27.04 -16.91
C ARG A 845 -32.75 28.03 -15.81
N ARG A 846 -31.47 28.34 -15.69
CA ARG A 846 -30.98 29.39 -14.78
C ARG A 846 -31.07 30.74 -15.48
N ASN A 847 -31.75 31.72 -14.87
CA ASN A 847 -31.83 33.08 -15.41
C ASN A 847 -30.62 33.93 -14.96
N ARG A 848 -30.49 35.16 -15.50
CA ARG A 848 -29.43 36.13 -15.15
C ARG A 848 -29.35 36.50 -13.65
N ARG A 849 -30.37 36.17 -12.85
CA ARG A 849 -30.42 36.37 -11.39
C ARG A 849 -30.27 35.05 -10.60
N ASN A 850 -29.73 34.00 -11.22
CA ASN A 850 -29.57 32.67 -10.64
C ASN A 850 -30.86 31.95 -10.22
N LYS A 851 -32.03 32.43 -10.62
CA LYS A 851 -33.32 31.77 -10.33
C LYS A 851 -33.69 30.80 -11.45
N TYR A 852 -34.17 29.64 -11.06
CA TYR A 852 -34.66 28.60 -11.95
C TYR A 852 -36.03 28.97 -12.53
N ARG A 853 -36.18 28.87 -13.86
CA ARG A 853 -37.46 29.01 -14.56
C ARG A 853 -37.68 27.84 -15.52
N PRO A 854 -38.84 27.18 -15.47
CA PRO A 854 -39.20 26.18 -16.47
C PRO A 854 -39.38 26.85 -17.83
N SER A 855 -38.81 26.25 -18.87
CA SER A 855 -39.04 26.62 -20.26
C SER A 855 -39.36 25.39 -21.09
N GLU A 856 -40.29 25.52 -22.04
CA GLU A 856 -40.58 24.47 -23.00
C GLU A 856 -39.65 24.57 -24.21
N VAL A 857 -39.12 23.42 -24.63
CA VAL A 857 -38.29 23.30 -25.83
C VAL A 857 -38.85 22.18 -26.70
N SER A 858 -39.02 22.47 -27.98
CA SER A 858 -39.39 21.46 -28.98
C SER A 858 -38.15 20.82 -29.58
N GLY A 859 -38.17 19.49 -29.69
CA GLY A 859 -37.16 18.69 -30.38
C GLY A 859 -37.79 17.66 -31.31
N ILE A 860 -36.94 16.96 -32.05
CA ILE A 860 -37.35 15.83 -32.92
C ILE A 860 -36.54 14.60 -32.56
N LEU A 861 -37.14 13.41 -32.63
CA LEU A 861 -36.38 12.19 -32.44
C LEU A 861 -35.39 12.02 -33.60
N SER A 862 -34.12 11.78 -33.28
CA SER A 862 -33.03 11.69 -34.25
C SER A 862 -32.00 10.65 -33.81
N LYS A 863 -31.09 10.28 -34.71
CA LYS A 863 -29.96 9.40 -34.45
C LYS A 863 -28.66 10.16 -34.68
N ARG A 864 -27.72 10.07 -33.74
CA ARG A 864 -26.39 10.68 -33.83
C ARG A 864 -25.30 9.64 -33.65
N HIS A 865 -24.27 9.70 -34.47
CA HIS A 865 -23.16 8.76 -34.35
C HIS A 865 -22.19 9.20 -33.23
N SER A 866 -21.93 8.31 -32.27
CA SER A 866 -20.89 8.49 -31.25
C SER A 866 -19.56 8.00 -31.81
N LEU A 867 -18.57 8.89 -31.93
CA LEU A 867 -17.22 8.52 -32.38
C LEU A 867 -16.50 7.62 -31.37
N LEU A 868 -16.85 7.75 -30.09
CA LEU A 868 -16.24 6.99 -29.01
C LEU A 868 -16.66 5.52 -29.04
N ASP A 869 -17.96 5.27 -29.16
CA ASP A 869 -18.52 3.92 -29.09
C ASP A 869 -18.73 3.32 -30.49
N GLN A 870 -18.62 4.12 -31.55
CA GLN A 870 -18.89 3.76 -32.95
C GLN A 870 -20.33 3.26 -33.18
N THR A 871 -21.27 3.77 -32.39
CA THR A 871 -22.69 3.41 -32.45
C THR A 871 -23.56 4.63 -32.72
N ASN A 872 -24.76 4.39 -33.25
CA ASN A 872 -25.77 5.43 -33.36
C ASN A 872 -26.57 5.51 -32.06
N VAL A 873 -26.60 6.70 -31.48
CA VAL A 873 -27.33 7.06 -30.26
C VAL A 873 -28.64 7.71 -30.66
N ASP A 874 -29.76 7.12 -30.22
CA ASP A 874 -31.08 7.75 -30.30
C ASP A 874 -31.14 8.94 -29.34
N CYS A 875 -31.52 10.11 -29.84
CA CYS A 875 -31.55 11.35 -29.06
C CYS A 875 -32.66 12.30 -29.51
N ILE A 876 -33.07 13.21 -28.61
CA ILE A 876 -33.96 14.31 -28.98
C ILE A 876 -33.12 15.45 -29.52
N HIS A 877 -33.22 15.70 -30.82
CA HIS A 877 -32.51 16.77 -31.48
C HIS A 877 -33.19 18.13 -31.27
N ILE A 878 -32.49 19.04 -30.60
CA ILE A 878 -32.89 20.42 -30.42
C ILE A 878 -32.25 21.28 -31.52
N ARG A 879 -33.10 21.92 -32.34
CA ARG A 879 -32.67 22.81 -33.42
C ARG A 879 -32.20 24.17 -32.89
N GLY A 880 -31.57 24.97 -33.75
CA GLY A 880 -31.22 26.37 -33.45
C GLY A 880 -30.09 26.52 -32.44
N ASN A 881 -29.03 25.71 -32.57
CA ASN A 881 -27.84 25.74 -31.72
C ASN A 881 -28.11 25.57 -30.21
N GLY A 882 -29.05 24.68 -29.85
CA GLY A 882 -29.42 24.46 -28.45
C GLY A 882 -30.21 25.62 -27.82
N LYS A 883 -30.76 26.54 -28.63
CA LYS A 883 -31.59 27.64 -28.14
C LYS A 883 -32.77 27.09 -27.35
N GLY A 884 -33.00 27.65 -26.15
CA GLY A 884 -34.01 27.17 -25.22
C GLY A 884 -33.54 26.01 -24.34
N LEU A 885 -32.50 25.27 -24.72
CA LEU A 885 -31.91 24.21 -23.91
C LEU A 885 -30.76 24.73 -23.03
N LEU A 886 -29.87 25.54 -23.63
CA LEU A 886 -28.76 26.22 -22.94
C LEU A 886 -29.31 27.38 -22.09
N ASP A 887 -28.67 27.72 -20.97
CA ASP A 887 -29.11 28.84 -20.12
C ASP A 887 -28.97 30.20 -20.82
N GLY A 888 -27.86 30.41 -21.53
CA GLY A 888 -27.56 31.63 -22.31
C GLY A 888 -27.89 31.55 -23.81
N GLN A 889 -27.57 32.62 -24.53
CA GLN A 889 -27.53 32.66 -25.99
C GLN A 889 -26.22 32.03 -26.50
N PRO A 890 -26.16 31.55 -27.75
CA PRO A 890 -24.92 30.97 -28.29
C PRO A 890 -23.67 31.86 -28.17
N ARG A 891 -23.81 33.18 -28.25
CA ARG A 891 -22.66 34.09 -28.09
C ARG A 891 -22.07 34.08 -26.68
N ASP A 892 -22.86 33.72 -25.67
CA ASP A 892 -22.43 33.71 -24.25
C ASP A 892 -21.44 32.58 -23.95
N TYR A 893 -21.28 31.62 -24.87
CA TYR A 893 -20.38 30.48 -24.76
C TYR A 893 -19.13 30.59 -25.64
N LEU A 894 -18.99 31.70 -26.38
CA LEU A 894 -17.79 32.02 -27.15
C LEU A 894 -16.79 32.78 -26.26
N LEU A 895 -15.51 32.45 -26.40
CA LEU A 895 -14.41 33.05 -25.64
C LEU A 895 -13.52 33.89 -26.55
N ASN A 896 -12.80 34.85 -25.96
CA ASN A 896 -11.81 35.67 -26.66
C ASN A 896 -10.45 34.96 -26.84
N CYS A 897 -10.21 33.89 -26.07
CA CYS A 897 -8.97 33.11 -26.06
C CYS A 897 -9.25 31.65 -25.70
N LEU A 898 -8.32 30.76 -26.03
CA LEU A 898 -8.37 29.35 -25.63
C LEU A 898 -7.93 29.14 -24.16
N HIS A 899 -6.97 29.95 -23.69
CA HIS A 899 -6.31 29.81 -22.38
C HIS A 899 -6.81 30.78 -21.30
N CYS A 900 -7.88 31.53 -21.58
CA CYS A 900 -8.68 32.12 -20.52
C CYS A 900 -9.55 31.03 -19.87
#